data_AF-A0AAD4CNA7-F1
#
_entry.id   AF-A0AAD4CNA7-F1
#
_cell.length_a   1.000
_cell.length_b   1.000
_cell.length_c   1.000
_cell.angle_alpha   90.00
_cell.angle_beta   90.00
_cell.angle_gamma   90.00
#
_symmetry.space_group_name_H-M   'P 1'
#
loop_
_entity.id
_entity.type
_entity.pdbx_description
1 polymer ?
#
loop_
_entity_poly.entity_id
_entity_poly.type
_entity_poly.pdbx_seq_one_letter_code
_entity_poly.pdbx_strand_id
1 'polypeptide(L)'
;MDVDGPMSWPRWWKVVILLNVSFYSFMGNFYAAGVTPLFQYIVVDLNCTVEEASWLASYTVLTLGLSNLATDFITYHIGIRQAILSTMALFTGAIIWSAAAQSYGSLMASRLVGGLAGGIIEALGPLIVTQIFPVEELGRALVVYMAFLAAGSTIGPVITGFIASGTGSWRWCFGIMAIATGVNLISTVLMLPETSSMRPPQDTTHAETIDDDKVTQKTIEHAESSDISTAHRQREIWLCRSFFWRYHSPRPNQTWYKLFLEPFKMLLVPPVLLCVLMYGWTVGCSTVSSIVFSAAYAAPPHLWDAQQIGLISLAALVALIIGSPIGGNLADYLTMRASRRNGVHTPEGRLVLVGLSFLVAPTGLILIGLAISKNLSWVAIALGLGMLAFAVSTASSILLNYCVDCFAEHSGQIGVLVNVMKNVLGTILSFFAVDWYLERGTFKIPPASQKFQDWPQFSGFMKPCRFEGDIQNLEVIGTIPKEIHGTFYRVMPDPALPPYIDNDPWFNGDGSVSAFYINDGVCDYKQRYVQTEKFQKERSARKALMGKYRNKYTDAIEFQIRTTSNTNVVYHNGKLLACKEDGLPYAMDPLTLETIGYWDFEGQVQSMTFTAHPKFDPTTKEMVCFGYEARGDGTPDICYYVADAKGKITETVWLWFRSPNAFPGHLSNAYENEQGSIIVDLPMCDKNAFFWWPDKHGRAPKPEEITTHMKRFIIDPKSNDMELPVPELLLAKQGEFPRIDDRVAMRDYSHVFLNVFDPTLPMNIPAIAPVMGGGGPLFNAIGHFNVKTREYSHFFPGPTSLVQEPIFFPRSSQAPEGDGYVMVLVNQYETMASDLAIIDTVDMSNPVAIVKLPVRLRPGLHGNWVDASDMDK
;
A
#
# COMPACT_ATOMS: atom_id res chain seq x y z
N MET A 1 -10.56 -34.67 53.24
CA MET A 1 -10.35 -34.26 51.83
C MET A 1 -11.34 -35.03 50.98
N ASP A 2 -11.99 -34.38 50.03
CA ASP A 2 -12.90 -35.03 49.08
C ASP A 2 -12.08 -36.05 48.26
N VAL A 3 -12.26 -37.35 48.54
CA VAL A 3 -11.43 -38.43 47.98
C VAL A 3 -11.58 -38.50 46.45
N ASP A 4 -12.68 -37.95 45.92
CA ASP A 4 -13.02 -37.89 44.50
C ASP A 4 -12.94 -36.45 43.91
N GLY A 5 -12.22 -35.54 44.57
CA GLY A 5 -12.04 -34.15 44.16
C GLY A 5 -11.09 -33.96 42.96
N PRO A 6 -11.13 -32.81 42.25
CA PRO A 6 -10.31 -32.58 41.04
C PRO A 6 -8.79 -32.70 41.25
N MET A 7 -8.32 -32.48 42.48
CA MET A 7 -6.92 -32.61 42.87
C MET A 7 -6.42 -34.06 42.91
N SER A 8 -7.29 -35.08 42.96
CA SER A 8 -6.87 -36.49 42.98
C SER A 8 -6.71 -37.12 41.58
N TRP A 9 -6.95 -36.36 40.50
CA TRP A 9 -6.87 -36.87 39.13
C TRP A 9 -5.43 -37.18 38.65
N PRO A 10 -5.26 -38.11 37.69
CA PRO A 10 -3.97 -38.41 37.06
C PRO A 10 -3.29 -37.17 36.46
N ARG A 11 -1.96 -37.10 36.57
CA ARG A 11 -1.16 -35.98 36.07
C ARG A 11 -1.35 -35.72 34.57
N TRP A 12 -1.39 -36.78 33.75
CA TRP A 12 -1.58 -36.65 32.30
C TRP A 12 -2.91 -35.96 31.95
N TRP A 13 -3.97 -36.27 32.69
CA TRP A 13 -5.30 -35.72 32.45
C TRP A 13 -5.37 -34.25 32.85
N LYS A 14 -4.78 -33.88 34.00
CA LYS A 14 -4.62 -32.48 34.42
C LYS A 14 -3.85 -31.64 33.40
N VAL A 15 -2.80 -32.21 32.80
CA VAL A 15 -2.00 -31.53 31.76
C VAL A 15 -2.84 -31.33 30.49
N VAL A 16 -3.65 -32.31 30.07
CA VAL A 16 -4.54 -32.14 28.90
C VAL A 16 -5.59 -31.04 29.16
N ILE A 17 -6.17 -30.99 30.37
CA ILE A 17 -7.10 -29.92 30.75
C ILE A 17 -6.43 -28.55 30.69
N LEU A 18 -5.22 -28.44 31.28
CA LEU A 18 -4.42 -27.22 31.22
C LEU A 18 -4.18 -26.78 29.78
N LEU A 19 -3.72 -27.68 28.91
CA LEU A 19 -3.42 -27.37 27.52
C LEU A 19 -4.67 -26.94 26.72
N ASN A 20 -5.82 -27.59 26.91
CA ASN A 20 -7.06 -27.20 26.23
C ASN A 20 -7.51 -25.79 26.63
N VAL A 21 -7.53 -25.51 27.94
CA VAL A 21 -7.91 -24.20 28.51
C VAL A 21 -6.92 -23.10 28.10
N SER A 22 -5.61 -23.40 28.14
CA SER A 22 -4.56 -22.51 27.66
C SER A 22 -4.67 -22.25 26.16
N PHE A 23 -4.92 -23.26 25.34
CA PHE A 23 -5.06 -23.11 23.90
C PHE A 23 -6.32 -22.33 23.52
N TYR A 24 -7.39 -22.42 24.30
CA TYR A 24 -8.58 -21.58 24.09
C TYR A 24 -8.27 -20.11 24.34
N SER A 25 -7.57 -19.80 25.44
CA SER A 25 -7.10 -18.46 25.77
C SER A 25 -6.16 -17.88 24.70
N PHE A 26 -5.25 -18.72 24.19
CA PHE A 26 -4.41 -18.40 23.04
C PHE A 26 -5.23 -18.03 21.81
N MET A 27 -6.27 -18.81 21.47
CA MET A 27 -7.12 -18.54 20.31
C MET A 27 -7.94 -17.26 20.44
N GLY A 28 -8.40 -16.90 21.64
CA GLY A 28 -9.07 -15.62 21.89
C GLY A 28 -8.17 -14.42 21.57
N ASN A 29 -6.92 -14.46 22.03
CA ASN A 29 -5.95 -13.39 21.79
C ASN A 29 -5.38 -13.40 20.36
N PHE A 30 -5.23 -14.59 19.76
CA PHE A 30 -4.97 -14.72 18.32
C PHE A 30 -6.09 -14.03 17.55
N TYR A 31 -7.35 -14.35 17.83
CA TYR A 31 -8.50 -13.80 17.13
C TYR A 31 -8.55 -12.26 17.23
N ALA A 32 -8.14 -11.68 18.37
CA ALA A 32 -8.04 -10.23 18.52
C ALA A 32 -6.90 -9.62 17.68
N ALA A 33 -5.67 -10.10 17.84
CA ALA A 33 -4.49 -9.46 17.26
C ALA A 33 -4.20 -9.91 15.82
N GLY A 34 -4.55 -11.13 15.45
CA GLY A 34 -4.23 -11.74 14.16
C GLY A 34 -4.86 -11.05 12.95
N VAL A 35 -5.83 -10.15 13.15
CA VAL A 35 -6.41 -9.35 12.06
C VAL A 35 -5.49 -8.21 11.60
N THR A 36 -4.51 -7.79 12.41
CA THR A 36 -3.70 -6.60 12.10
C THR A 36 -2.95 -6.67 10.78
N PRO A 37 -2.32 -7.79 10.34
CA PRO A 37 -1.66 -7.85 9.03
C PRO A 37 -2.64 -7.96 7.85
N LEU A 38 -3.92 -8.21 8.13
CA LEU A 38 -4.95 -8.49 7.13
C LEU A 38 -5.65 -7.22 6.63
N PHE A 39 -5.38 -6.05 7.21
CA PHE A 39 -6.09 -4.81 6.88
C PHE A 39 -6.07 -4.51 5.38
N GLN A 40 -4.91 -4.63 4.72
CA GLN A 40 -4.80 -4.38 3.27
C GLN A 40 -5.70 -5.30 2.43
N TYR A 41 -5.85 -6.58 2.83
CA TYR A 41 -6.71 -7.53 2.14
C TYR A 41 -8.19 -7.26 2.41
N ILE A 42 -8.54 -6.89 3.64
CA ILE A 42 -9.93 -6.61 4.04
C ILE A 42 -10.43 -5.31 3.40
N VAL A 43 -9.58 -4.27 3.35
CA VAL A 43 -9.89 -2.99 2.70
C VAL A 43 -10.22 -3.19 1.22
N VAL A 44 -9.40 -3.97 0.51
CA VAL A 44 -9.61 -4.26 -0.92
C VAL A 44 -10.85 -5.12 -1.15
N ASP A 45 -11.03 -6.18 -0.35
CA ASP A 45 -12.10 -7.16 -0.57
C ASP A 45 -13.49 -6.67 -0.12
N LEU A 46 -13.58 -5.90 0.96
CA LEU A 46 -14.85 -5.41 1.52
C LEU A 46 -15.13 -3.92 1.20
N ASN A 47 -14.24 -3.25 0.47
CA ASN A 47 -14.34 -1.84 0.09
C ASN A 47 -14.61 -0.91 1.29
N CYS A 48 -13.83 -1.08 2.36
CA CYS A 48 -13.92 -0.28 3.60
C CYS A 48 -12.66 0.58 3.78
N THR A 49 -12.69 1.59 4.65
CA THR A 49 -11.51 2.41 4.93
C THR A 49 -10.48 1.66 5.80
N VAL A 50 -9.23 2.13 5.80
CA VAL A 50 -8.17 1.60 6.69
C VAL A 50 -8.54 1.80 8.17
N GLU A 51 -9.22 2.90 8.48
CA GLU A 51 -9.79 3.21 9.79
C GLU A 51 -10.83 2.15 10.20
N GLU A 52 -11.82 1.89 9.33
CA GLU A 52 -12.84 0.86 9.57
C GLU A 52 -12.22 -0.52 9.76
N ALA A 53 -11.25 -0.90 8.93
CA ALA A 53 -10.53 -2.16 9.08
C ALA A 53 -9.79 -2.26 10.43
N SER A 54 -9.22 -1.15 10.91
CA SER A 54 -8.52 -1.10 12.21
C SER A 54 -9.47 -1.32 13.39
N TRP A 55 -10.70 -0.83 13.31
CA TRP A 55 -11.70 -1.01 14.36
C TRP A 55 -12.09 -2.47 14.55
N LEU A 56 -11.95 -3.35 13.55
CA LEU A 56 -12.19 -4.79 13.70
C LEU A 56 -11.31 -5.42 14.81
N ALA A 57 -10.07 -4.96 14.95
CA ALA A 57 -9.20 -5.36 16.05
C ALA A 57 -9.72 -4.82 17.38
N SER A 58 -10.02 -3.52 17.43
CA SER A 58 -10.47 -2.80 18.64
C SER A 58 -11.80 -3.34 19.19
N TYR A 59 -12.79 -3.60 18.33
CA TYR A 59 -14.08 -4.21 18.71
C TYR A 59 -13.89 -5.60 19.34
N THR A 60 -12.96 -6.39 18.82
CA THR A 60 -12.67 -7.73 19.35
C THR A 60 -12.03 -7.62 20.74
N VAL A 61 -11.05 -6.72 20.91
CA VAL A 61 -10.41 -6.48 22.22
C VAL A 61 -11.42 -5.98 23.25
N LEU A 62 -12.32 -5.07 22.87
CA LEU A 62 -13.37 -4.55 23.76
C LEU A 62 -14.27 -5.68 24.29
N THR A 63 -14.77 -6.51 23.37
CA THR A 63 -15.70 -7.58 23.70
C THR A 63 -15.03 -8.72 24.48
N LEU A 64 -13.75 -9.01 24.21
CA LEU A 64 -12.93 -9.88 25.06
C LEU A 64 -12.90 -9.36 26.51
N GLY A 65 -12.67 -8.06 26.71
CA GLY A 65 -12.72 -7.42 28.02
C GLY A 65 -14.07 -7.52 28.71
N LEU A 66 -15.11 -7.00 28.07
CA LEU A 66 -16.46 -6.90 28.66
C LEU A 66 -17.05 -8.26 29.03
N SER A 67 -16.72 -9.32 28.29
CA SER A 67 -17.19 -10.66 28.57
C SER A 67 -16.75 -11.19 29.94
N ASN A 68 -15.61 -10.74 30.47
CA ASN A 68 -15.13 -11.15 31.78
C ASN A 68 -16.11 -10.79 32.91
N LEU A 69 -16.92 -9.73 32.75
CA LEU A 69 -17.95 -9.33 33.70
C LEU A 69 -19.11 -10.34 33.80
N ALA A 70 -19.35 -11.10 32.74
CA ALA A 70 -20.41 -12.11 32.70
C ALA A 70 -19.96 -13.46 33.30
N THR A 71 -18.67 -13.63 33.59
CA THR A 71 -18.08 -14.91 34.02
C THR A 71 -18.75 -15.48 35.27
N ASP A 72 -18.88 -14.68 36.33
CA ASP A 72 -19.47 -15.12 37.59
C ASP A 72 -20.98 -15.39 37.44
N PHE A 73 -21.67 -14.62 36.60
CA PHE A 73 -23.07 -14.83 36.29
C PHE A 73 -23.31 -16.16 35.55
N ILE A 74 -22.51 -16.44 34.52
CA ILE A 74 -22.65 -17.65 33.71
C ILE A 74 -22.30 -18.89 34.56
N THR A 75 -21.18 -18.86 35.28
CA THR A 75 -20.78 -20.00 36.12
C THR A 75 -21.73 -20.26 37.28
N TYR A 76 -22.37 -19.23 37.84
CA TYR A 76 -23.40 -19.38 38.87
C TYR A 76 -24.62 -20.17 38.37
N HIS A 77 -25.03 -19.99 37.12
CA HIS A 77 -26.25 -20.61 36.58
C HIS A 77 -26.03 -21.96 35.89
N ILE A 78 -24.95 -22.11 35.13
CA ILE A 78 -24.73 -23.31 34.29
C ILE A 78 -23.48 -24.12 34.66
N GLY A 79 -22.68 -23.67 35.64
CA GLY A 79 -21.44 -24.34 36.05
C GLY A 79 -20.25 -24.08 35.12
N ILE A 80 -19.05 -24.46 35.56
CA ILE A 80 -17.78 -24.11 34.89
C ILE A 80 -17.63 -24.89 33.57
N ARG A 81 -17.96 -26.18 33.54
CA ARG A 81 -17.82 -27.00 32.32
C ARG A 81 -18.71 -26.48 31.20
N GLN A 82 -20.00 -26.24 31.51
CA GLN A 82 -20.96 -25.81 30.49
C GLN A 82 -20.69 -24.38 30.03
N ALA A 83 -20.19 -23.52 30.91
CA ALA A 83 -19.71 -22.19 30.52
C ALA A 83 -18.62 -22.29 29.45
N ILE A 84 -17.60 -23.12 29.65
CA ILE A 84 -16.52 -23.29 28.66
C ILE A 84 -17.03 -23.91 27.37
N LEU A 85 -17.81 -24.98 27.43
CA LEU A 85 -18.29 -25.65 26.21
C LEU A 85 -19.21 -24.74 25.38
N SER A 86 -20.13 -24.03 26.03
CA SER A 86 -21.07 -23.14 25.35
C SER A 86 -20.36 -21.95 24.72
N THR A 87 -19.42 -21.34 25.45
CA THR A 87 -18.65 -20.20 24.93
C THR A 87 -17.69 -20.62 23.84
N MET A 88 -17.02 -21.77 23.97
CA MET A 88 -16.13 -22.29 22.94
C MET A 88 -16.88 -22.70 21.65
N ALA A 89 -18.08 -23.26 21.78
CA ALA A 89 -18.95 -23.54 20.64
C ALA A 89 -19.40 -22.25 19.93
N LEU A 90 -19.82 -21.23 20.71
CA LEU A 90 -20.18 -19.92 20.18
C LEU A 90 -18.98 -19.25 19.49
N PHE A 91 -17.79 -19.35 20.08
CA PHE A 91 -16.56 -18.82 19.52
C PHE A 91 -16.20 -19.50 18.19
N THR A 92 -16.31 -20.83 18.13
CA THR A 92 -16.09 -21.59 16.89
C THR A 92 -17.06 -21.15 15.79
N GLY A 93 -18.35 -21.00 16.12
CA GLY A 93 -19.36 -20.50 15.18
C GLY A 93 -19.07 -19.07 14.71
N ALA A 94 -18.62 -18.20 15.60
CA ALA A 94 -18.23 -16.82 15.26
C ALA A 94 -17.01 -16.77 14.32
N ILE A 95 -16.02 -17.64 14.50
CA ILE A 95 -14.86 -17.73 13.59
C ILE A 95 -15.30 -18.21 12.20
N ILE A 96 -16.16 -19.24 12.13
CA ILE A 96 -16.72 -19.72 10.86
C ILE A 96 -17.48 -18.58 10.16
N TRP A 97 -18.25 -17.79 10.92
CA TRP A 97 -18.94 -16.62 10.40
C TRP A 97 -17.97 -15.54 9.91
N SER A 98 -16.88 -15.25 10.62
CA SER A 98 -15.83 -14.34 10.14
C SER A 98 -15.21 -14.80 8.82
N ALA A 99 -14.99 -16.10 8.63
CA ALA A 99 -14.46 -16.64 7.38
C ALA A 99 -15.43 -16.48 6.20
N ALA A 100 -16.74 -16.59 6.47
CA ALA A 100 -17.80 -16.51 5.46
C ALA A 100 -18.29 -15.07 5.18
N ALA A 101 -17.87 -14.08 5.96
CA ALA A 101 -18.36 -12.71 5.85
C ALA A 101 -18.07 -12.09 4.48
N GLN A 102 -19.11 -11.47 3.89
CA GLN A 102 -19.07 -10.80 2.58
C GLN A 102 -19.24 -9.28 2.68
N SER A 103 -19.39 -8.75 3.89
CA SER A 103 -19.52 -7.30 4.14
C SER A 103 -18.83 -6.91 5.43
N TYR A 104 -18.37 -5.66 5.50
CA TYR A 104 -17.75 -5.10 6.70
C TYR A 104 -18.64 -5.26 7.95
N GLY A 105 -19.92 -4.90 7.84
CA GLY A 105 -20.87 -5.04 8.95
C GLY A 105 -21.05 -6.48 9.43
N SER A 106 -21.06 -7.46 8.51
CA SER A 106 -21.12 -8.88 8.87
C SER A 106 -19.83 -9.34 9.57
N LEU A 107 -18.66 -8.90 9.07
CA LEU A 107 -17.38 -9.24 9.68
C LEU A 107 -17.30 -8.63 11.09
N MET A 108 -17.63 -7.35 11.24
CA MET A 108 -17.71 -6.65 12.53
C MET A 108 -18.62 -7.38 13.52
N ALA A 109 -19.82 -7.78 13.12
CA ALA A 109 -20.76 -8.51 13.99
C ALA A 109 -20.16 -9.85 14.47
N SER A 110 -19.57 -10.64 13.56
CA SER A 110 -18.93 -11.90 13.93
C SER A 110 -17.72 -11.70 14.86
N ARG A 111 -16.98 -10.60 14.69
CA ARG A 111 -15.85 -10.22 15.54
C ARG A 111 -16.29 -9.90 16.97
N LEU A 112 -17.37 -9.12 17.12
CA LEU A 112 -17.97 -8.80 18.41
C LEU A 112 -18.46 -10.05 19.15
N VAL A 113 -19.19 -10.94 18.46
CA VAL A 113 -19.67 -12.20 19.06
C VAL A 113 -18.50 -13.11 19.43
N GLY A 114 -17.50 -13.22 18.57
CA GLY A 114 -16.29 -14.00 18.84
C GLY A 114 -15.50 -13.46 20.02
N GLY A 115 -15.33 -12.15 20.14
CA GLY A 115 -14.66 -11.56 21.31
C GLY A 115 -15.45 -11.78 22.60
N LEU A 116 -16.78 -11.67 22.59
CA LEU A 116 -17.61 -11.97 23.76
C LEU A 116 -17.47 -13.43 24.21
N ALA A 117 -17.41 -14.36 23.26
CA ALA A 117 -17.29 -15.78 23.56
C ALA A 117 -15.87 -16.14 24.07
N GLY A 118 -14.84 -15.62 23.40
CA GLY A 118 -13.44 -15.94 23.67
C GLY A 118 -12.87 -15.32 24.95
N GLY A 119 -13.50 -14.27 25.51
CA GLY A 119 -12.90 -13.55 26.64
C GLY A 119 -13.21 -14.15 28.01
N ILE A 120 -14.28 -14.94 28.13
CA ILE A 120 -14.68 -15.59 29.40
C ILE A 120 -13.60 -16.56 29.91
N ILE A 121 -12.84 -17.18 29.01
CA ILE A 121 -11.75 -18.08 29.39
C ILE A 121 -10.61 -17.33 30.11
N GLU A 122 -10.43 -16.02 29.87
CA GLU A 122 -9.36 -15.26 30.52
C GLU A 122 -9.54 -15.21 32.04
N ALA A 123 -10.78 -15.16 32.52
CA ALA A 123 -11.12 -15.24 33.94
C ALA A 123 -11.24 -16.69 34.44
N LEU A 124 -11.83 -17.60 33.66
CA LEU A 124 -12.03 -19.00 34.09
C LEU A 124 -10.77 -19.86 34.08
N GLY A 125 -9.79 -19.53 33.22
CA GLY A 125 -8.59 -20.32 33.04
C GLY A 125 -7.78 -20.47 34.34
N PRO A 126 -7.37 -19.37 34.99
CA PRO A 126 -6.67 -19.44 36.28
C PRO A 126 -7.50 -20.14 37.35
N LEU A 127 -8.82 -19.92 37.38
CA LEU A 127 -9.72 -20.57 38.33
C LEU A 127 -9.68 -22.10 38.19
N ILE A 128 -9.76 -22.64 36.97
CA ILE A 128 -9.69 -24.08 36.73
C ILE A 128 -8.34 -24.65 37.14
N VAL A 129 -7.25 -23.95 36.80
CA VAL A 129 -5.88 -24.37 37.15
C VAL A 129 -5.72 -24.48 38.68
N THR A 130 -6.25 -23.53 39.44
CA THR A 130 -6.21 -23.56 40.92
C THR A 130 -7.03 -24.69 41.54
N GLN A 131 -8.04 -25.21 40.84
CA GLN A 131 -8.89 -26.30 41.33
C GLN A 131 -8.28 -27.68 41.07
N ILE A 132 -7.50 -27.86 40.01
CA ILE A 132 -6.97 -29.17 39.58
C ILE A 132 -5.52 -29.43 40.01
N PHE A 133 -4.70 -28.40 40.22
CA PHE A 133 -3.30 -28.55 40.63
C PHE A 133 -3.10 -28.30 42.13
N PRO A 134 -2.25 -29.11 42.81
CA PRO A 134 -1.86 -28.87 44.18
C PRO A 134 -0.94 -27.65 44.29
N VAL A 135 -0.82 -27.07 45.49
CA VAL A 135 -0.14 -25.78 45.75
C VAL A 135 1.32 -25.78 45.27
N GLU A 136 2.00 -26.92 45.35
CA GLU A 136 3.40 -27.07 44.94
C GLU A 136 3.60 -27.00 43.42
N GLU A 137 2.59 -27.38 42.63
CA GLU A 137 2.62 -27.39 41.16
C GLU A 137 1.86 -26.21 40.54
N LEU A 138 1.01 -25.54 41.32
CA LEU A 138 0.12 -24.47 40.89
C LEU A 138 0.84 -23.34 40.17
N GLY A 139 1.97 -22.86 40.73
CA GLY A 139 2.75 -21.78 40.11
C GLY A 139 3.25 -22.14 38.71
N ARG A 140 3.71 -23.38 38.50
CA ARG A 140 4.19 -23.86 37.18
C ARG A 140 3.05 -23.93 36.17
N ALA A 141 1.87 -24.42 36.59
CA ALA A 141 0.70 -24.52 35.72
C ALA A 141 0.16 -23.13 35.32
N LEU A 142 0.14 -22.18 36.25
CA LEU A 142 -0.27 -20.79 35.97
C LEU A 142 0.69 -20.10 34.99
N VAL A 143 2.01 -20.34 35.09
CA VAL A 143 2.98 -19.81 34.12
C VAL A 143 2.72 -20.33 32.71
N VAL A 144 2.40 -21.63 32.54
CA VAL A 144 2.03 -22.19 31.23
C VAL A 144 0.79 -21.51 30.68
N TYR A 145 -0.24 -21.33 31.51
CA TYR A 145 -1.46 -20.65 31.08
C TYR A 145 -1.21 -19.19 30.64
N MET A 146 -0.47 -18.43 31.45
CA MET A 146 -0.12 -17.03 31.14
C MET A 146 0.76 -16.91 29.89
N ALA A 147 1.64 -17.90 29.64
CA ALA A 147 2.44 -17.95 28.42
C ALA A 147 1.58 -18.11 27.17
N PHE A 148 0.57 -18.99 27.18
CA PHE A 148 -0.35 -19.16 26.05
C PHE A 148 -1.23 -17.92 25.83
N LEU A 149 -1.73 -17.31 26.92
CA LEU A 149 -2.48 -16.05 26.87
C LEU A 149 -1.68 -14.96 26.14
N ALA A 150 -0.42 -14.75 26.52
CA ALA A 150 0.44 -13.74 25.91
C ALA A 150 0.95 -14.13 24.51
N ALA A 151 1.14 -15.42 24.24
CA ALA A 151 1.60 -15.91 22.95
C ALA A 151 0.54 -15.69 21.85
N GLY A 152 -0.76 -15.72 22.17
CA GLY A 152 -1.83 -15.54 21.19
C GLY A 152 -1.74 -14.21 20.43
N SER A 153 -1.47 -13.12 21.15
CA SER A 153 -1.39 -11.77 20.56
C SER A 153 -0.12 -11.52 19.73
N THR A 154 0.93 -12.34 19.92
CA THR A 154 2.22 -12.18 19.23
C THR A 154 2.41 -13.19 18.10
N ILE A 155 1.99 -14.44 18.29
CA ILE A 155 2.06 -15.49 17.28
C ILE A 155 0.92 -15.36 16.26
N GLY A 156 -0.26 -14.87 16.67
CA GLY A 156 -1.41 -14.67 15.80
C GLY A 156 -1.09 -13.89 14.53
N PRO A 157 -0.57 -12.65 14.62
CA PRO A 157 -0.16 -11.84 13.46
C PRO A 157 0.88 -12.53 12.55
N VAL A 158 1.81 -13.29 13.13
CA VAL A 158 2.80 -14.04 12.34
C VAL A 158 2.08 -15.07 11.46
N ILE A 159 1.24 -15.91 12.07
CA ILE A 159 0.53 -16.98 11.37
C ILE A 159 -0.43 -16.41 10.31
N THR A 160 -1.19 -15.37 10.63
CA THR A 160 -2.13 -14.77 9.67
C THR A 160 -1.41 -14.08 8.51
N GLY A 161 -0.27 -13.42 8.77
CA GLY A 161 0.56 -12.82 7.72
C GLY A 161 1.03 -13.83 6.68
N PHE A 162 1.53 -14.99 7.14
CA PHE A 162 1.96 -16.08 6.24
C PHE A 162 0.80 -16.71 5.47
N ILE A 163 -0.34 -16.96 6.14
CA ILE A 163 -1.52 -17.54 5.47
C ILE A 163 -2.07 -16.59 4.41
N ALA A 164 -2.22 -15.31 4.73
CA ALA A 164 -2.78 -14.33 3.81
C ALA A 164 -1.88 -14.10 2.59
N SER A 165 -0.56 -13.99 2.80
CA SER A 165 0.41 -13.86 1.70
C SER A 165 0.44 -15.13 0.83
N GLY A 166 0.47 -16.32 1.45
CA GLY A 166 0.56 -17.58 0.72
C GLY A 166 -0.72 -18.01 -0.02
N THR A 167 -1.90 -17.65 0.49
CA THR A 167 -3.19 -18.02 -0.13
C THR A 167 -3.82 -16.89 -0.96
N GLY A 168 -3.32 -15.65 -0.81
CA GLY A 168 -3.93 -14.45 -1.41
C GLY A 168 -5.28 -14.07 -0.80
N SER A 169 -5.73 -14.71 0.29
CA SER A 169 -7.05 -14.47 0.89
C SER A 169 -7.01 -14.45 2.42
N TRP A 170 -7.58 -13.40 3.01
CA TRP A 170 -7.69 -13.25 4.46
C TRP A 170 -8.68 -14.25 5.10
N ARG A 171 -9.60 -14.82 4.32
CA ARG A 171 -10.63 -15.76 4.82
C ARG A 171 -10.05 -17.07 5.31
N TRP A 172 -8.98 -17.56 4.69
CA TRP A 172 -8.30 -18.78 5.10
C TRP A 172 -7.66 -18.67 6.49
N CYS A 173 -7.31 -17.46 6.94
CA CYS A 173 -6.84 -17.23 8.31
C CYS A 173 -7.92 -17.64 9.33
N PHE A 174 -9.18 -17.24 9.10
CA PHE A 174 -10.31 -17.64 9.94
C PHE A 174 -10.70 -19.10 9.72
N GLY A 175 -10.58 -19.64 8.51
CA GLY A 175 -10.78 -21.07 8.24
C GLY A 175 -9.85 -21.97 9.08
N ILE A 176 -8.55 -21.65 9.12
CA ILE A 176 -7.57 -22.43 9.90
C ILE A 176 -7.83 -22.27 11.41
N MET A 177 -8.18 -21.06 11.87
CA MET A 177 -8.59 -20.85 13.28
C MET A 177 -9.83 -21.66 13.64
N ALA A 178 -10.82 -21.78 12.74
CA ALA A 178 -12.02 -22.56 12.97
C ALA A 178 -11.70 -24.06 13.12
N ILE A 179 -10.80 -24.60 12.29
CA ILE A 179 -10.35 -26.00 12.40
C ILE A 179 -9.66 -26.21 13.75
N ALA A 180 -8.70 -25.35 14.10
CA ALA A 180 -7.96 -25.48 15.36
C ALA A 180 -8.86 -25.38 16.59
N THR A 181 -9.81 -24.45 16.58
CA THR A 181 -10.77 -24.27 17.68
C THR A 181 -11.78 -25.43 17.73
N GLY A 182 -12.22 -25.95 16.59
CA GLY A 182 -13.08 -27.13 16.52
C GLY A 182 -12.43 -28.39 17.10
N VAL A 183 -11.13 -28.60 16.84
CA VAL A 183 -10.36 -29.67 17.47
C VAL A 183 -10.26 -29.46 18.99
N ASN A 184 -10.01 -28.23 19.44
CA ASN A 184 -10.01 -27.90 20.87
C ASN A 184 -11.38 -28.16 21.52
N LEU A 185 -12.48 -27.81 20.85
CA LEU A 185 -13.83 -28.07 21.32
C LEU A 185 -14.09 -29.56 21.50
N ILE A 186 -13.75 -30.39 20.51
CA ILE A 186 -13.90 -31.84 20.61
C ILE A 186 -13.06 -32.40 21.76
N SER A 187 -11.79 -31.99 21.86
CA SER A 187 -10.89 -32.36 22.96
C SER A 187 -11.46 -31.97 24.33
N THR A 188 -12.00 -30.76 24.45
CA THR A 188 -12.57 -30.23 25.71
C THR A 188 -13.86 -30.92 26.11
N VAL A 189 -14.74 -31.24 25.14
CA VAL A 189 -15.93 -32.07 25.36
C VAL A 189 -15.54 -33.40 25.99
N LEU A 190 -14.48 -34.04 25.46
CA LEU A 190 -14.01 -35.33 25.93
C LEU A 190 -13.21 -35.26 27.23
N MET A 191 -12.46 -34.19 27.51
CA MET A 191 -11.44 -34.21 28.56
C MET A 191 -11.70 -33.29 29.76
N LEU A 192 -12.70 -32.39 29.73
CA LEU A 192 -12.93 -31.41 30.80
C LEU A 192 -14.13 -31.75 31.72
N PRO A 193 -14.03 -32.63 32.71
CA PRO A 193 -15.13 -32.89 33.65
C PRO A 193 -15.46 -31.66 34.52
N GLU A 194 -16.65 -31.63 35.13
CA GLU A 194 -17.02 -30.56 36.07
C GLU A 194 -16.06 -30.48 37.28
N THR A 195 -15.46 -29.29 37.49
CA THR A 195 -14.39 -29.05 38.47
C THR A 195 -14.88 -28.43 39.78
N SER A 196 -16.11 -27.94 39.84
CA SER A 196 -16.67 -27.33 41.05
C SER A 196 -16.72 -28.31 42.24
N SER A 197 -16.32 -27.86 43.44
CA SER A 197 -16.25 -28.69 44.65
C SER A 197 -17.64 -29.20 45.09
N MET A 198 -17.78 -30.51 45.27
CA MET A 198 -19.00 -31.11 45.82
C MET A 198 -19.00 -30.98 47.34
N ARG A 199 -20.04 -30.37 47.94
CA ARG A 199 -20.36 -30.63 49.36
C ARG A 199 -21.40 -31.75 49.39
N PRO A 200 -21.22 -32.81 50.20
CA PRO A 200 -22.28 -33.77 50.41
C PRO A 200 -23.50 -33.07 51.05
N PRO A 201 -24.73 -33.55 50.81
CA PRO A 201 -25.91 -33.04 51.49
C PRO A 201 -25.70 -33.14 53.00
N GLN A 202 -26.02 -32.08 53.74
CA GLN A 202 -26.14 -32.16 55.20
C GLN A 202 -27.37 -32.99 55.54
N ASP A 203 -27.23 -34.31 55.59
CA ASP A 203 -28.19 -35.16 56.30
C ASP A 203 -27.90 -35.02 57.80
N THR A 204 -28.76 -34.27 58.45
CA THR A 204 -29.02 -34.39 59.88
C THR A 204 -29.38 -35.84 60.19
N THR A 205 -28.53 -36.57 60.92
CA THR A 205 -28.92 -37.36 62.12
C THR A 205 -27.77 -38.26 62.64
N HIS A 206 -27.59 -38.17 63.96
CA HIS A 206 -27.02 -39.14 64.90
C HIS A 206 -25.56 -39.62 64.73
N ALA A 207 -24.74 -39.08 65.64
CA ALA A 207 -23.51 -39.70 66.10
C ALA A 207 -23.81 -41.06 66.76
N GLU A 208 -23.20 -42.12 66.22
CA GLU A 208 -22.93 -43.34 67.00
C GLU A 208 -21.42 -43.62 66.91
N THR A 209 -20.83 -43.67 68.10
CA THR A 209 -19.47 -44.09 68.41
C THR A 209 -19.24 -45.54 68.00
N ILE A 210 -18.23 -45.81 67.17
CA ILE A 210 -17.70 -47.17 66.98
C ILE A 210 -16.19 -47.16 67.24
N ASP A 211 -15.83 -48.09 68.10
CA ASP A 211 -14.54 -48.43 68.70
C ASP A 211 -13.42 -48.71 67.68
N ASP A 212 -12.27 -48.06 67.90
CA ASP A 212 -10.98 -48.40 67.30
C ASP A 212 -10.46 -49.70 67.97
N ASP A 213 -10.63 -50.87 67.35
CA ASP A 213 -9.71 -52.02 67.56
C ASP A 213 -9.97 -53.29 66.70
N LYS A 214 -10.80 -53.26 65.64
CA LYS A 214 -11.11 -54.49 64.86
C LYS A 214 -11.08 -54.39 63.33
N VAL A 215 -10.24 -53.52 62.75
CA VAL A 215 -10.09 -53.45 61.27
C VAL A 215 -8.73 -53.96 60.75
N THR A 216 -7.78 -54.23 61.64
CA THR A 216 -6.39 -54.55 61.26
C THR A 216 -6.14 -55.97 60.73
N GLN A 217 -7.19 -56.76 60.45
CA GLN A 217 -7.00 -58.16 60.02
C GLN A 217 -7.81 -58.63 58.81
N LYS A 218 -8.55 -57.75 58.12
CA LYS A 218 -9.32 -58.15 56.91
C LYS A 218 -8.86 -57.55 55.59
N THR A 219 -7.76 -56.79 55.57
CA THR A 219 -7.34 -56.02 54.38
C THR A 219 -6.09 -56.57 53.68
N ILE A 220 -5.61 -57.77 54.03
CA ILE A 220 -4.36 -58.34 53.49
C ILE A 220 -4.59 -59.34 52.32
N GLU A 221 -5.84 -59.73 52.00
CA GLU A 221 -6.11 -60.69 50.91
C GLU A 221 -6.69 -60.10 49.60
N HIS A 222 -6.68 -58.78 49.39
CA HIS A 222 -7.13 -58.15 48.13
C HIS A 222 -6.08 -57.24 47.49
N ALA A 223 -4.82 -57.70 47.47
CA ALA A 223 -3.68 -56.93 46.94
C ALA A 223 -3.35 -57.20 45.45
N GLU A 224 -4.08 -58.08 44.75
CA GLU A 224 -3.82 -58.38 43.32
C GLU A 224 -4.94 -57.93 42.36
N SER A 225 -5.91 -57.12 42.82
CA SER A 225 -7.00 -56.59 41.98
C SER A 225 -7.08 -55.05 41.91
N SER A 226 -6.03 -54.33 42.30
CA SER A 226 -6.06 -52.87 42.51
C SER A 226 -5.91 -51.99 41.26
N ASP A 227 -5.38 -52.51 40.15
CA ASP A 227 -5.18 -51.71 38.92
C ASP A 227 -6.42 -51.67 38.02
N ILE A 228 -7.27 -52.71 38.05
CA ILE A 228 -8.53 -52.73 37.28
C ILE A 228 -9.59 -51.85 37.97
N SER A 229 -9.56 -51.70 39.30
CA SER A 229 -10.55 -50.91 40.06
C SER A 229 -10.33 -49.39 39.94
N THR A 230 -9.09 -48.92 39.81
CA THR A 230 -8.77 -47.50 39.68
C THR A 230 -9.12 -46.94 38.29
N ALA A 231 -8.85 -47.67 37.21
CA ALA A 231 -9.22 -47.29 35.85
C ALA A 231 -10.75 -47.29 35.64
N HIS A 232 -11.45 -48.29 36.17
CA HIS A 232 -12.92 -48.36 36.12
C HIS A 232 -13.56 -47.21 36.92
N ARG A 233 -13.00 -46.89 38.09
CA ARG A 233 -13.44 -45.76 38.95
C ARG A 233 -13.17 -44.39 38.32
N GLN A 234 -12.03 -44.19 37.65
CA GLN A 234 -11.74 -42.97 36.89
C GLN A 234 -12.70 -42.78 35.71
N ARG A 235 -13.01 -43.87 34.98
CA ARG A 235 -13.99 -43.85 33.88
C ARG A 235 -15.39 -43.48 34.38
N GLU A 236 -15.78 -43.95 35.56
CA GLU A 236 -17.06 -43.64 36.17
C GLU A 236 -17.14 -42.17 36.64
N ILE A 237 -16.08 -41.66 37.29
CA ILE A 237 -15.96 -40.23 37.65
C ILE A 237 -16.03 -39.35 36.39
N TRP A 238 -15.32 -39.75 35.33
CA TRP A 238 -15.33 -39.07 34.05
C TRP A 238 -16.72 -39.03 33.42
N LEU A 239 -17.41 -40.17 33.32
CA LEU A 239 -18.77 -40.25 32.77
C LEU A 239 -19.76 -39.40 33.58
N CYS A 240 -19.74 -39.55 34.90
CA CYS A 240 -20.61 -38.84 35.83
C CYS A 240 -20.44 -37.32 35.79
N ARG A 241 -19.19 -36.82 35.78
CA ARG A 241 -18.91 -35.38 35.79
C ARG A 241 -18.92 -34.73 34.40
N SER A 242 -18.85 -35.51 33.32
CA SER A 242 -18.76 -34.97 31.94
C SER A 242 -20.08 -34.99 31.19
N PHE A 243 -20.96 -35.97 31.43
CA PHE A 243 -22.17 -36.18 30.62
C PHE A 243 -23.49 -36.15 31.40
N PHE A 244 -23.47 -36.18 32.73
CA PHE A 244 -24.69 -36.07 33.54
C PHE A 244 -24.85 -34.67 34.12
N TRP A 245 -26.00 -34.04 33.84
CA TRP A 245 -26.34 -32.71 34.34
C TRP A 245 -26.72 -32.78 35.82
N ARG A 246 -25.82 -32.35 36.73
CA ARG A 246 -26.15 -32.21 38.17
C ARG A 246 -26.38 -30.74 38.50
N TYR A 247 -27.59 -30.45 38.97
CA TYR A 247 -28.04 -29.10 39.36
C TYR A 247 -27.13 -28.53 40.46
N HIS A 248 -26.53 -27.37 40.17
CA HIS A 248 -25.72 -26.62 41.13
C HIS A 248 -26.65 -25.89 42.10
N SER A 249 -26.58 -26.20 43.40
CA SER A 249 -27.30 -25.39 44.39
C SER A 249 -26.60 -24.03 44.50
N PRO A 250 -27.29 -22.90 44.25
CA PRO A 250 -26.69 -21.59 44.46
C PRO A 250 -26.24 -21.43 45.91
N ARG A 251 -25.09 -20.77 46.12
CA ARG A 251 -24.57 -20.47 47.46
C ARG A 251 -25.66 -19.72 48.26
N PRO A 252 -26.07 -20.19 49.44
CA PRO A 252 -27.04 -19.45 50.26
C PRO A 252 -26.44 -18.08 50.59
N ASN A 253 -27.18 -17.01 50.28
CA ASN A 253 -26.89 -15.57 50.52
C ASN A 253 -26.10 -14.77 49.46
N GLN A 254 -25.77 -15.30 48.27
CA GLN A 254 -25.19 -14.48 47.18
C GLN A 254 -26.18 -14.27 46.02
N THR A 255 -26.49 -13.01 45.72
CA THR A 255 -27.31 -12.59 44.57
C THR A 255 -26.42 -12.17 43.39
N TRP A 256 -26.81 -12.51 42.17
CA TRP A 256 -26.00 -12.29 40.95
C TRP A 256 -25.52 -10.84 40.75
N TYR A 257 -26.34 -9.85 41.08
CA TYR A 257 -25.97 -8.44 40.93
C TYR A 257 -24.91 -7.99 41.94
N LYS A 258 -24.80 -8.67 43.10
CA LYS A 258 -23.72 -8.39 44.07
C LYS A 258 -22.39 -8.92 43.55
N LEU A 259 -22.39 -10.11 42.94
CA LEU A 259 -21.22 -10.71 42.28
C LEU A 259 -20.75 -9.84 41.10
N PHE A 260 -21.67 -9.29 40.31
CA PHE A 260 -21.36 -8.38 39.22
C PHE A 260 -20.73 -7.05 39.69
N LEU A 261 -21.19 -6.50 40.83
CA LEU A 261 -20.72 -5.21 41.34
C LEU A 261 -19.47 -5.32 42.25
N GLU A 262 -19.13 -6.51 42.74
CA GLU A 262 -18.02 -6.74 43.67
C GLU A 262 -16.65 -6.33 43.10
N PRO A 263 -16.28 -6.72 41.86
CA PRO A 263 -15.02 -6.31 41.25
C PRO A 263 -14.82 -4.79 41.20
N PHE A 264 -15.88 -4.02 40.92
CA PHE A 264 -15.79 -2.56 40.82
C PHE A 264 -15.46 -1.88 42.15
N LYS A 265 -15.78 -2.50 43.29
CA LYS A 265 -15.39 -1.96 44.61
C LYS A 265 -13.88 -1.95 44.80
N MET A 266 -13.17 -2.87 44.17
CA MET A 266 -11.70 -2.97 44.26
C MET A 266 -11.01 -1.79 43.57
N LEU A 267 -11.68 -1.01 42.71
CA LEU A 267 -11.14 0.24 42.15
C LEU A 267 -10.90 1.33 43.21
N LEU A 268 -11.58 1.24 44.37
CA LEU A 268 -11.38 2.17 45.48
C LEU A 268 -10.09 1.88 46.26
N VAL A 269 -9.45 0.73 46.01
CA VAL A 269 -8.20 0.32 46.64
C VAL A 269 -7.02 0.85 45.81
N PRO A 270 -6.21 1.81 46.30
CA PRO A 270 -5.20 2.49 45.48
C PRO A 270 -4.17 1.56 44.81
N PRO A 271 -3.63 0.51 45.48
CA PRO A 271 -2.78 -0.48 44.83
C PRO A 271 -3.43 -1.18 43.61
N VAL A 272 -4.71 -1.54 43.73
CA VAL A 272 -5.45 -2.23 42.67
C VAL A 272 -5.72 -1.26 41.51
N LEU A 273 -6.11 -0.03 41.81
CA LEU A 273 -6.29 1.02 40.80
C LEU A 273 -4.99 1.26 40.01
N LEU A 274 -3.85 1.34 40.68
CA LEU A 274 -2.55 1.52 40.03
C LEU A 274 -2.19 0.31 39.14
N CYS A 275 -2.40 -0.90 39.65
CA CYS A 275 -2.19 -2.14 38.88
C CYS A 275 -3.01 -2.14 37.59
N VAL A 276 -4.30 -1.85 37.71
CA VAL A 276 -5.25 -1.80 36.60
C VAL A 276 -4.86 -0.75 35.55
N LEU A 277 -4.53 0.48 35.98
CA LEU A 277 -4.15 1.57 35.08
C LEU A 277 -2.83 1.28 34.34
N MET A 278 -1.83 0.76 35.05
CA MET A 278 -0.53 0.44 34.44
C MET A 278 -0.63 -0.72 33.46
N TYR A 279 -1.40 -1.76 33.80
CA TYR A 279 -1.63 -2.88 32.90
C TYR A 279 -2.39 -2.42 31.65
N GLY A 280 -3.50 -1.69 31.82
CA GLY A 280 -4.27 -1.20 30.67
C GLY A 280 -3.51 -0.21 29.80
N TRP A 281 -2.70 0.66 30.38
CA TRP A 281 -1.85 1.58 29.62
C TRP A 281 -0.81 0.83 28.78
N THR A 282 -0.07 -0.11 29.37
CA THR A 282 1.00 -0.84 28.67
C THR A 282 0.46 -1.74 27.55
N VAL A 283 -0.65 -2.45 27.79
CA VAL A 283 -1.34 -3.24 26.76
C VAL A 283 -1.92 -2.34 25.67
N GLY A 284 -2.51 -1.21 26.03
CA GLY A 284 -3.06 -0.25 25.07
C GLY A 284 -1.97 0.33 24.16
N CYS A 285 -0.85 0.77 24.73
CA CYS A 285 0.31 1.24 23.97
C CYS A 285 0.84 0.19 22.99
N SER A 286 0.90 -1.09 23.41
CA SER A 286 1.33 -2.20 22.55
C SER A 286 0.33 -2.45 21.40
N THR A 287 -0.97 -2.38 21.69
CA THR A 287 -2.05 -2.55 20.70
C THR A 287 -2.03 -1.42 19.67
N VAL A 288 -2.01 -0.17 20.13
CA VAL A 288 -1.89 1.03 19.29
C VAL A 288 -0.66 0.95 18.39
N SER A 289 0.49 0.61 18.95
CA SER A 289 1.74 0.51 18.19
C SER A 289 1.65 -0.54 17.09
N SER A 290 0.99 -1.68 17.36
CA SER A 290 0.82 -2.76 16.39
C SER A 290 -0.15 -2.37 15.25
N ILE A 291 -1.24 -1.68 15.58
CA ILE A 291 -2.23 -1.19 14.60
C ILE A 291 -1.62 -0.10 13.71
N VAL A 292 -1.01 0.92 14.33
CA VAL A 292 -0.38 2.04 13.61
C VAL A 292 0.76 1.55 12.73
N PHE A 293 1.60 0.64 13.23
CA PHE A 293 2.66 0.03 12.43
C PHE A 293 2.11 -0.67 11.19
N SER A 294 1.09 -1.52 11.35
CA SER A 294 0.46 -2.24 10.23
C SER A 294 -0.06 -1.27 9.16
N ALA A 295 -0.80 -0.23 9.58
CA ALA A 295 -1.33 0.78 8.66
C ALA A 295 -0.22 1.60 7.99
N ALA A 296 0.80 2.02 8.76
CA ALA A 296 1.89 2.87 8.29
C ALA A 296 2.81 2.19 7.27
N TYR A 297 3.14 0.91 7.49
CA TYR A 297 4.11 0.19 6.66
C TYR A 297 3.45 -0.52 5.46
N ALA A 298 2.14 -0.79 5.52
CA ALA A 298 1.38 -1.17 4.33
C ALA A 298 1.27 -0.02 3.31
N ALA A 299 1.33 1.24 3.78
CA ALA A 299 1.29 2.42 2.92
C ALA A 299 2.64 2.70 2.19
N PRO A 300 2.63 3.40 1.03
CA PRO A 300 3.85 3.86 0.37
C PRO A 300 4.68 4.73 1.33
N PRO A 301 6.02 4.74 1.35
CA PRO A 301 6.92 4.12 0.39
C PRO A 301 7.32 2.68 0.77
N HIS A 302 6.86 2.15 1.90
CA HIS A 302 7.29 0.84 2.38
C HIS A 302 6.60 -0.30 1.65
N LEU A 303 5.28 -0.21 1.44
CA LEU A 303 4.49 -1.21 0.71
C LEU A 303 4.73 -2.65 1.21
N TRP A 304 4.75 -2.82 2.54
CA TRP A 304 5.01 -4.13 3.12
C TRP A 304 3.83 -5.08 2.95
N ASP A 305 4.14 -6.31 2.55
CA ASP A 305 3.14 -7.37 2.47
C ASP A 305 2.72 -7.85 3.89
N ALA A 306 1.64 -8.62 3.97
CA ALA A 306 1.14 -9.09 5.27
C ALA A 306 2.14 -10.01 5.99
N GLN A 307 3.02 -10.69 5.25
CA GLN A 307 4.05 -11.54 5.83
C GLN A 307 5.11 -10.71 6.56
N GLN A 308 5.60 -9.64 5.93
CA GLN A 308 6.57 -8.70 6.50
C GLN A 308 5.99 -7.99 7.73
N ILE A 309 4.74 -7.57 7.66
CA ILE A 309 4.03 -6.96 8.81
C ILE A 309 3.91 -7.96 9.96
N GLY A 310 3.50 -9.21 9.68
CA GLY A 310 3.36 -10.26 10.69
C GLY A 310 4.68 -10.64 11.36
N LEU A 311 5.79 -10.70 10.61
CA LEU A 311 7.11 -11.09 11.12
C LEU A 311 7.66 -10.17 12.21
N ILE A 312 7.28 -8.88 12.21
CA ILE A 312 7.69 -7.93 13.26
C ILE A 312 7.20 -8.35 14.65
N SER A 313 6.05 -9.01 14.75
CA SER A 313 5.50 -9.49 16.03
C SER A 313 6.38 -10.53 16.72
N LEU A 314 7.35 -11.14 16.00
CA LEU A 314 8.34 -12.04 16.59
C LEU A 314 9.24 -11.33 17.62
N ALA A 315 9.50 -10.02 17.44
CA ALA A 315 10.27 -9.24 18.41
C ALA A 315 9.55 -9.15 19.77
N ALA A 316 8.21 -9.03 19.74
CA ALA A 316 7.40 -9.07 20.95
C ALA A 316 7.47 -10.45 21.63
N LEU A 317 7.46 -11.55 20.85
CA LEU A 317 7.58 -12.91 21.41
C LEU A 317 8.92 -13.12 22.14
N VAL A 318 10.04 -12.70 21.54
CA VAL A 318 11.36 -12.77 22.18
C VAL A 318 11.37 -11.99 23.50
N ALA A 319 10.78 -10.80 23.50
CA ALA A 319 10.69 -9.97 24.70
C ALA A 319 9.80 -10.58 25.79
N LEU A 320 8.70 -11.26 25.44
CA LEU A 320 7.86 -11.99 26.39
C LEU A 320 8.62 -13.14 27.08
N ILE A 321 9.42 -13.89 26.31
CA ILE A 321 10.24 -14.99 26.84
C ILE A 321 11.29 -14.48 27.84
N ILE A 322 11.87 -13.31 27.57
CA ILE A 322 12.85 -12.67 28.46
C ILE A 322 12.17 -12.04 29.68
N GLY A 323 11.00 -11.42 29.50
CA GLY A 323 10.27 -10.71 30.54
C GLY A 323 9.65 -11.62 31.61
N SER A 324 9.14 -12.79 31.21
CA SER A 324 8.42 -13.69 32.12
C SER A 324 9.25 -14.16 33.33
N PRO A 325 10.50 -14.63 33.19
CA PRO A 325 11.35 -15.00 34.34
C PRO A 325 11.67 -13.82 35.27
N ILE A 326 11.74 -12.59 34.73
CA ILE A 326 12.04 -11.38 35.50
C ILE A 326 10.82 -10.95 36.31
N GLY A 327 9.64 -10.95 35.70
CA GLY A 327 8.37 -10.60 36.35
C GLY A 327 7.87 -11.66 37.35
N GLY A 328 8.27 -12.91 37.19
CA GLY A 328 7.94 -14.03 38.09
C GLY A 328 9.09 -14.41 39.03
N ASN A 329 9.98 -15.29 38.59
CA ASN A 329 10.99 -15.93 39.43
C ASN A 329 11.92 -14.93 40.14
N LEU A 330 12.42 -13.91 39.44
CA LEU A 330 13.29 -12.91 40.04
C LEU A 330 12.54 -12.02 41.03
N ALA A 331 11.31 -11.62 40.69
CA ALA A 331 10.43 -10.87 41.57
C ALA A 331 10.15 -11.63 42.87
N ASP A 332 9.81 -12.91 42.78
CA ASP A 332 9.57 -13.76 43.96
C ASP A 332 10.84 -13.98 44.80
N TYR A 333 12.00 -14.12 44.16
CA TYR A 333 13.29 -14.19 44.86
C TYR A 333 13.55 -12.94 45.70
N LEU A 334 13.29 -11.74 45.16
CA LEU A 334 13.45 -10.49 45.89
C LEU A 334 12.48 -10.37 47.06
N THR A 335 11.21 -10.76 46.86
CA THR A 335 10.20 -10.83 47.93
C THR A 335 10.63 -11.78 49.05
N MET A 336 11.10 -12.99 48.72
CA MET A 336 11.60 -13.95 49.71
C MET A 336 12.84 -13.43 50.45
N ARG A 337 13.76 -12.78 49.74
CA ARG A 337 14.97 -12.18 50.34
C ARG A 337 14.62 -11.04 51.30
N ALA A 338 13.68 -10.17 50.93
CA ALA A 338 13.17 -9.11 51.79
C ALA A 338 12.45 -9.68 53.03
N SER A 339 11.61 -10.70 52.82
CA SER A 339 10.87 -11.37 53.90
C SER A 339 11.80 -12.06 54.91
N ARG A 340 12.88 -12.70 54.44
CA ARG A 340 13.92 -13.28 55.30
C ARG A 340 14.69 -12.23 56.11
N ARG A 341 14.85 -11.02 55.57
CA ARG A 341 15.56 -9.91 56.25
C ARG A 341 14.68 -9.25 57.32
N ASN A 342 13.38 -9.13 57.05
CA ASN A 342 12.44 -8.40 57.91
C ASN A 342 11.64 -9.31 58.86
N GLY A 343 11.70 -10.64 58.70
CA GLY A 343 10.99 -11.60 59.54
C GLY A 343 9.48 -11.70 59.31
N VAL A 344 8.93 -10.89 58.41
CA VAL A 344 7.51 -10.85 58.01
C VAL A 344 7.43 -10.93 56.48
N HIS A 345 6.36 -11.54 55.94
CA HIS A 345 6.11 -11.56 54.50
C HIS A 345 5.95 -10.12 53.98
N THR A 346 6.85 -9.69 53.09
CA THR A 346 6.93 -8.31 52.59
C THR A 346 6.75 -8.28 51.07
N PRO A 347 5.50 -8.23 50.59
CA PRO A 347 5.19 -8.25 49.16
C PRO A 347 5.76 -7.03 48.42
N GLU A 348 6.20 -5.97 49.11
CA GLU A 348 6.80 -4.77 48.52
C GLU A 348 8.18 -5.01 47.90
N GLY A 349 8.88 -6.10 48.28
CA GLY A 349 10.22 -6.43 47.79
C GLY A 349 10.33 -6.57 46.26
N ARG A 350 9.23 -6.94 45.59
CA ARG A 350 9.16 -7.05 44.12
C ARG A 350 8.98 -5.71 43.40
N LEU A 351 8.48 -4.66 44.07
CA LEU A 351 8.10 -3.39 43.42
C LEU A 351 9.29 -2.63 42.81
N VAL A 352 10.52 -2.88 43.29
CA VAL A 352 11.74 -2.30 42.72
C VAL A 352 11.89 -2.64 41.23
N LEU A 353 11.46 -3.82 40.81
CA LEU A 353 11.53 -4.25 39.41
C LEU A 353 10.50 -3.54 38.51
N VAL A 354 9.44 -2.94 39.07
CA VAL A 354 8.49 -2.13 38.30
C VAL A 354 9.21 -0.88 37.73
N GLY A 355 10.20 -0.35 38.44
CA GLY A 355 11.01 0.78 37.96
C GLY A 355 11.73 0.50 36.64
N LEU A 356 12.13 -0.76 36.39
CA LEU A 356 12.71 -1.16 35.10
C LEU A 356 11.69 -1.02 33.96
N SER A 357 10.45 -1.49 34.19
CA SER A 357 9.37 -1.39 33.20
C SER A 357 9.00 0.06 32.91
N PHE A 358 9.05 0.93 33.94
CA PHE A 358 8.75 2.35 33.83
C PHE A 358 9.76 3.11 32.94
N LEU A 359 11.01 2.64 32.86
CA LEU A 359 12.00 3.20 31.95
C LEU A 359 11.88 2.61 30.54
N VAL A 360 11.69 1.29 30.44
CA VAL A 360 11.69 0.59 29.16
C VAL A 360 10.48 0.93 28.29
N ALA A 361 9.27 1.04 28.88
CA ALA A 361 8.06 1.27 28.08
C ALA A 361 8.05 2.64 27.35
N PRO A 362 8.36 3.78 28.01
CA PRO A 362 8.42 5.07 27.33
C PRO A 362 9.55 5.15 26.30
N THR A 363 10.72 4.55 26.58
CA THR A 363 11.81 4.50 25.59
C THR A 363 11.41 3.70 24.35
N GLY A 364 10.68 2.59 24.53
CA GLY A 364 10.13 1.81 23.41
C GLY A 364 9.17 2.62 22.55
N LEU A 365 8.24 3.36 23.18
CA LEU A 365 7.30 4.25 22.47
C LEU A 365 8.01 5.37 21.70
N ILE A 366 8.97 6.03 22.32
CA ILE A 366 9.77 7.09 21.69
C ILE A 366 10.53 6.52 20.49
N LEU A 367 11.11 5.32 20.63
CA LEU A 367 11.85 4.66 19.54
C LEU A 367 10.95 4.34 18.35
N ILE A 368 9.74 3.82 18.58
CA ILE A 368 8.75 3.56 17.52
C ILE A 368 8.37 4.87 16.82
N GLY A 369 8.04 5.92 17.60
CA GLY A 369 7.67 7.23 17.04
C GLY A 369 8.79 7.86 16.21
N LEU A 370 10.03 7.81 16.69
CA LEU A 370 11.20 8.29 15.94
C LEU A 370 11.48 7.46 14.70
N ALA A 371 11.32 6.13 14.78
CA ALA A 371 11.53 5.25 13.65
C ALA A 371 10.54 5.50 12.52
N ILE A 372 9.27 5.71 12.85
CA ILE A 372 8.23 6.08 11.87
C ILE A 372 8.49 7.50 11.33
N SER A 373 8.81 8.47 12.21
CA SER A 373 8.98 9.87 11.81
C SER A 373 10.20 10.13 10.94
N LYS A 374 11.33 9.45 11.21
CA LYS A 374 12.59 9.64 10.49
C LYS A 374 12.88 8.55 9.45
N ASN A 375 11.91 7.67 9.21
CA ASN A 375 12.06 6.53 8.30
C ASN A 375 13.33 5.69 8.63
N LEU A 376 13.50 5.35 9.92
CA LEU A 376 14.64 4.55 10.38
C LEU A 376 14.44 3.07 10.00
N SER A 377 15.52 2.28 10.08
CA SER A 377 15.49 0.84 9.84
C SER A 377 14.39 0.15 10.64
N TRP A 378 13.74 -0.85 10.03
CA TRP A 378 12.70 -1.69 10.65
C TRP A 378 13.15 -2.33 11.98
N VAL A 379 14.46 -2.53 12.16
CA VAL A 379 15.05 -3.03 13.40
C VAL A 379 14.72 -2.13 14.59
N ALA A 380 14.67 -0.80 14.39
CA ALA A 380 14.32 0.14 15.44
C ALA A 380 12.86 -0.04 15.92
N ILE A 381 11.95 -0.33 14.99
CA ILE A 381 10.54 -0.62 15.31
C ILE A 381 10.42 -1.96 16.03
N ALA A 382 11.07 -2.99 15.52
CA ALA A 382 11.10 -4.31 16.16
C ALA A 382 11.63 -4.22 17.60
N LEU A 383 12.71 -3.47 17.83
CA LEU A 383 13.24 -3.20 19.17
C LEU A 383 12.24 -2.44 20.04
N GLY A 384 11.60 -1.40 19.51
CA GLY A 384 10.60 -0.63 20.26
C GLY A 384 9.37 -1.46 20.66
N LEU A 385 8.86 -2.29 19.75
CA LEU A 385 7.76 -3.23 20.04
C LEU A 385 8.18 -4.31 21.04
N GLY A 386 9.42 -4.80 20.94
CA GLY A 386 10.01 -5.70 21.93
C GLY A 386 10.09 -5.05 23.32
N MET A 387 10.54 -3.80 23.42
CA MET A 387 10.59 -3.06 24.69
C MET A 387 9.20 -2.90 25.32
N LEU A 388 8.18 -2.60 24.51
CA LEU A 388 6.79 -2.54 24.97
C LEU A 388 6.30 -3.91 25.47
N ALA A 389 6.53 -4.98 24.72
CA ALA A 389 6.13 -6.34 25.11
C ALA A 389 6.85 -6.82 26.39
N PHE A 390 8.13 -6.47 26.55
CA PHE A 390 8.90 -6.71 27.77
C PHE A 390 8.26 -6.01 28.98
N ALA A 391 7.91 -4.73 28.84
CA ALA A 391 7.29 -3.97 29.91
C ALA A 391 5.89 -4.50 30.26
N VAL A 392 5.09 -4.89 29.26
CA VAL A 392 3.80 -5.57 29.47
C VAL A 392 3.99 -6.85 30.26
N SER A 393 4.95 -7.70 29.90
CA SER A 393 5.20 -8.97 30.61
C SER A 393 5.63 -8.76 32.06
N THR A 394 6.57 -7.84 32.29
CA THR A 394 7.20 -7.63 33.60
C THR A 394 6.31 -6.83 34.55
N ALA A 395 5.89 -5.62 34.17
CA ALA A 395 5.08 -4.75 35.03
C ALA A 395 3.77 -5.42 35.45
N SER A 396 3.08 -6.04 34.49
CA SER A 396 1.77 -6.65 34.71
C SER A 396 1.86 -7.84 35.67
N SER A 397 2.87 -8.71 35.51
CA SER A 397 3.08 -9.85 36.41
C SER A 397 3.42 -9.39 37.83
N ILE A 398 4.29 -8.39 37.98
CA ILE A 398 4.73 -7.89 39.30
C ILE A 398 3.57 -7.23 40.05
N LEU A 399 2.82 -6.35 39.38
CA LEU A 399 1.73 -5.60 40.00
C LEU A 399 0.53 -6.48 40.33
N LEU A 400 0.21 -7.46 39.46
CA LEU A 400 -0.87 -8.42 39.73
C LEU A 400 -0.53 -9.30 40.93
N ASN A 401 0.69 -9.85 40.98
CA ASN A 401 1.14 -10.68 42.11
C ASN A 401 1.17 -9.88 43.42
N TYR A 402 1.61 -8.61 43.37
CA TYR A 402 1.55 -7.72 44.53
C TYR A 402 0.12 -7.52 45.04
N CYS A 403 -0.85 -7.26 44.15
CA CYS A 403 -2.24 -7.07 44.55
C CYS A 403 -2.85 -8.36 45.12
N VAL A 404 -2.52 -9.52 44.54
CA VAL A 404 -2.99 -10.82 45.03
C VAL A 404 -2.41 -11.15 46.41
N ASP A 405 -1.12 -10.87 46.64
CA ASP A 405 -0.48 -11.11 47.94
C ASP A 405 -1.05 -10.18 49.04
N CYS A 406 -1.32 -8.91 48.71
CA CYS A 406 -1.89 -7.96 49.67
C CYS A 406 -3.39 -8.21 49.95
N PHE A 407 -4.13 -8.74 48.98
CA PHE A 407 -5.60 -8.87 49.03
C PHE A 407 -6.07 -10.27 48.60
N ALA A 408 -5.48 -11.32 49.18
CA ALA A 408 -5.69 -12.72 48.79
C ALA A 408 -7.18 -13.14 48.73
N GLU A 409 -8.00 -12.66 49.68
CA GLU A 409 -9.44 -12.96 49.74
C GLU A 409 -10.24 -12.45 48.54
N HIS A 410 -9.75 -11.39 47.87
CA HIS A 410 -10.42 -10.74 46.74
C HIS A 410 -9.67 -10.99 45.41
N SER A 411 -8.73 -11.94 45.38
CA SER A 411 -7.87 -12.24 44.22
C SER A 411 -8.63 -12.53 42.92
N GLY A 412 -9.75 -13.26 42.99
CA GLY A 412 -10.60 -13.53 41.83
C GLY A 412 -11.22 -12.26 41.24
N GLN A 413 -11.69 -11.34 42.11
CA GLN A 413 -12.31 -10.08 41.71
C GLN A 413 -11.28 -9.12 41.10
N ILE A 414 -10.07 -9.10 41.64
CA ILE A 414 -8.94 -8.33 41.08
C ILE A 414 -8.60 -8.82 39.67
N GLY A 415 -8.56 -10.15 39.45
CA GLY A 415 -8.30 -10.73 38.13
C GLY A 415 -9.34 -10.34 37.08
N VAL A 416 -10.62 -10.42 37.41
CA VAL A 416 -11.72 -9.96 36.53
C VAL A 416 -11.58 -8.48 36.20
N LEU A 417 -11.37 -7.64 37.22
CA LEU A 417 -11.25 -6.19 37.04
C LEU A 417 -10.06 -5.81 36.15
N VAL A 418 -8.91 -6.46 36.35
CA VAL A 418 -7.71 -6.24 35.52
C VAL A 418 -7.97 -6.59 34.06
N ASN A 419 -8.62 -7.72 33.77
CA ASN A 419 -8.92 -8.13 32.39
C ASN A 419 -9.94 -7.20 31.70
N VAL A 420 -10.94 -6.73 32.42
CA VAL A 420 -11.93 -5.78 31.88
C VAL A 420 -11.24 -4.47 31.55
N MET A 421 -10.52 -3.91 32.53
CA MET A 421 -9.96 -2.57 32.41
C MET A 421 -8.78 -2.52 31.44
N LYS A 422 -7.95 -3.58 31.35
CA LYS A 422 -6.85 -3.60 30.37
C LYS A 422 -7.38 -3.53 28.93
N ASN A 423 -8.47 -4.25 28.66
CA ASN A 423 -9.07 -4.34 27.34
C ASN A 423 -9.90 -3.09 27.00
N VAL A 424 -10.62 -2.51 27.96
CA VAL A 424 -11.35 -1.25 27.77
C VAL A 424 -10.38 -0.09 27.50
N LEU A 425 -9.32 0.06 28.31
CA LEU A 425 -8.32 1.11 28.09
C LEU A 425 -7.56 0.90 26.79
N GLY A 426 -7.18 -0.34 26.47
CA GLY A 426 -6.55 -0.67 25.20
C GLY A 426 -7.44 -0.34 23.99
N THR A 427 -8.74 -0.62 24.11
CA THR A 427 -9.75 -0.26 23.12
C THR A 427 -9.80 1.26 22.92
N ILE A 428 -10.01 2.03 23.99
CA ILE A 428 -10.12 3.50 23.91
C ILE A 428 -8.90 4.10 23.20
N LEU A 429 -7.69 3.66 23.57
CA LEU A 429 -6.47 4.15 22.93
C LEU A 429 -6.37 3.73 21.46
N SER A 430 -6.77 2.51 21.12
CA SER A 430 -6.72 1.99 19.74
C SER A 430 -7.75 2.58 18.79
N PHE A 431 -8.93 2.99 19.28
CA PHE A 431 -10.01 3.54 18.43
C PHE A 431 -9.60 4.83 17.72
N PHE A 432 -8.89 5.71 18.43
CA PHE A 432 -8.45 7.01 17.90
C PHE A 432 -7.05 6.96 17.29
N ALA A 433 -6.38 5.81 17.31
CA ALA A 433 -4.97 5.72 16.97
C ALA A 433 -4.69 5.95 15.47
N VAL A 434 -5.51 5.34 14.60
CA VAL A 434 -5.37 5.48 13.15
C VAL A 434 -5.77 6.88 12.71
N ASP A 435 -6.88 7.42 13.22
CA ASP A 435 -7.32 8.79 12.90
C ASP A 435 -6.29 9.83 13.32
N TRP A 436 -5.79 9.73 14.56
CA TRP A 436 -4.72 10.60 15.04
C TRP A 436 -3.46 10.49 14.16
N TYR A 437 -3.11 9.28 13.72
CA TYR A 437 -1.97 9.05 12.85
C TYR A 437 -2.19 9.60 11.43
N LEU A 438 -3.38 9.44 10.86
CA LEU A 438 -3.71 9.96 9.53
C LEU A 438 -3.86 11.49 9.52
N GLU A 439 -4.42 12.09 10.59
CA GLU A 439 -4.59 13.54 10.70
C GLU A 439 -3.31 14.29 11.08
N ARG A 440 -2.51 13.73 11.99
CA ARG A 440 -1.37 14.42 12.62
C ARG A 440 -0.04 13.68 12.52
N GLY A 441 -0.02 12.46 12.00
CA GLY A 441 1.19 11.67 11.82
C GLY A 441 2.10 12.19 10.71
N THR A 442 3.27 11.56 10.58
CA THR A 442 4.30 11.94 9.60
C THR A 442 3.96 11.57 8.16
N PHE A 443 2.91 10.78 7.96
CA PHE A 443 2.33 10.44 6.68
C PHE A 443 1.30 11.49 6.23
N LYS A 444 1.80 12.69 5.94
CA LYS A 444 1.00 13.61 5.13
C LYS A 444 1.06 13.13 3.69
N ILE A 445 -0.08 12.73 3.12
CA ILE A 445 -0.42 13.29 1.81
C ILE A 445 -0.46 14.79 2.11
N PRO A 446 0.47 15.61 1.59
CA PRO A 446 0.45 17.03 1.85
C PRO A 446 -0.96 17.52 1.53
N PRO A 447 -1.61 18.34 2.37
CA PRO A 447 -2.83 19.00 1.94
C PRO A 447 -2.50 19.65 0.61
N ALA A 448 -3.23 19.29 -0.45
CA ALA A 448 -2.94 19.71 -1.81
C ALA A 448 -2.65 21.21 -1.77
N SER A 449 -1.38 21.57 -2.00
CA SER A 449 -0.97 22.96 -1.92
C SER A 449 -1.79 23.71 -2.95
N GLN A 450 -2.50 24.77 -2.56
CA GLN A 450 -3.16 25.64 -3.54
C GLN A 450 -2.14 26.38 -4.43
N LYS A 451 -0.86 26.32 -4.09
CA LYS A 451 0.25 26.92 -4.82
C LYS A 451 1.10 25.84 -5.50
N PHE A 452 1.48 26.07 -6.75
CA PHE A 452 2.60 25.33 -7.35
C PHE A 452 3.86 25.52 -6.52
N GLN A 453 4.55 24.42 -6.25
CA GLN A 453 5.84 24.45 -5.56
C GLN A 453 6.88 25.15 -6.43
N ASP A 454 7.88 25.78 -5.82
CA ASP A 454 8.91 26.56 -6.53
C ASP A 454 10.01 25.64 -7.11
N TRP A 455 9.59 24.60 -7.86
CA TRP A 455 10.49 23.73 -8.61
C TRP A 455 10.76 24.28 -10.03
N PRO A 456 11.92 23.96 -10.64
CA PRO A 456 12.25 24.41 -11.99
C PRO A 456 11.13 24.14 -13.03
N GLN A 457 10.50 22.97 -12.98
CA GLN A 457 9.41 22.60 -13.88
C GLN A 457 8.09 23.37 -13.67
N PHE A 458 7.95 24.18 -12.61
CA PHE A 458 6.76 25.02 -12.36
C PHE A 458 7.08 26.52 -12.27
N SER A 459 8.30 26.93 -12.62
CA SER A 459 8.80 28.30 -12.51
C SER A 459 9.31 28.83 -13.85
N GLY A 460 9.53 30.15 -13.93
CA GLY A 460 10.00 30.79 -15.15
C GLY A 460 9.09 30.51 -16.36
N PHE A 461 9.71 30.15 -17.49
CA PHE A 461 9.03 29.82 -18.74
C PHE A 461 8.32 28.46 -18.68
N MET A 462 8.62 27.63 -17.67
CA MET A 462 7.91 26.38 -17.39
C MET A 462 6.70 26.57 -16.47
N LYS A 463 6.42 27.78 -16.00
CA LYS A 463 5.23 28.06 -15.18
C LYS A 463 3.95 27.62 -15.92
N PRO A 464 3.05 26.86 -15.28
CA PRO A 464 1.81 26.41 -15.92
C PRO A 464 0.99 27.57 -16.49
N CYS A 465 0.47 27.40 -17.71
CA CYS A 465 -0.32 28.43 -18.40
C CYS A 465 -1.79 28.33 -18.02
N ARG A 466 -2.34 27.11 -18.12
CA ARG A 466 -3.69 26.71 -17.68
C ARG A 466 -4.84 27.46 -18.32
N PHE A 467 -4.59 28.09 -19.46
CA PHE A 467 -5.59 28.82 -20.21
C PHE A 467 -6.23 27.93 -21.27
N GLU A 468 -7.53 28.10 -21.48
CA GLU A 468 -8.28 27.54 -22.60
C GLU A 468 -9.00 28.70 -23.27
N GLY A 469 -8.84 28.87 -24.57
CA GLY A 469 -9.45 29.98 -25.29
C GLY A 469 -8.98 30.08 -26.73
N ASP A 470 -9.25 31.24 -27.32
CA ASP A 470 -9.09 31.51 -28.74
C ASP A 470 -8.50 32.90 -28.92
N ILE A 471 -7.61 33.06 -29.90
CA ILE A 471 -7.08 34.36 -30.32
C ILE A 471 -7.16 34.38 -31.85
N GLN A 472 -8.05 35.21 -32.38
CA GLN A 472 -8.22 35.34 -33.82
C GLN A 472 -7.30 36.42 -34.37
N ASN A 473 -6.89 36.27 -35.62
CA ASN A 473 -6.05 37.23 -36.35
C ASN A 473 -4.79 37.60 -35.56
N LEU A 474 -3.96 36.60 -35.25
CA LEU A 474 -2.68 36.83 -34.57
C LEU A 474 -1.83 37.86 -35.32
N GLU A 475 -1.04 38.62 -34.57
CA GLU A 475 -0.11 39.59 -35.13
C GLU A 475 0.98 38.87 -35.95
N VAL A 476 1.28 39.38 -37.15
CA VAL A 476 2.27 38.78 -38.05
C VAL A 476 3.35 39.81 -38.40
N ILE A 477 4.61 39.43 -38.21
CA ILE A 477 5.78 40.12 -38.75
C ILE A 477 6.22 39.37 -40.02
N GLY A 478 6.41 40.08 -41.13
CA GLY A 478 6.67 39.46 -42.43
C GLY A 478 5.38 39.15 -43.18
N THR A 479 5.35 38.06 -43.96
CA THR A 479 4.14 37.66 -44.71
C THR A 479 4.02 36.14 -44.72
N ILE A 480 2.93 35.62 -44.17
CA ILE A 480 2.62 34.18 -44.26
C ILE A 480 2.33 33.86 -45.74
N PRO A 481 3.03 32.91 -46.37
CA PRO A 481 2.75 32.51 -47.74
C PRO A 481 1.28 32.07 -47.93
N LYS A 482 0.64 32.55 -48.99
CA LYS A 482 -0.81 32.36 -49.24
C LYS A 482 -1.18 30.91 -49.57
N GLU A 483 -0.20 30.14 -50.03
CA GLU A 483 -0.32 28.71 -50.31
C GLU A 483 -0.46 27.86 -49.05
N ILE A 484 -0.15 28.38 -47.86
CA ILE A 484 -0.29 27.66 -46.59
C ILE A 484 -1.77 27.64 -46.19
N HIS A 485 -2.40 26.47 -46.26
CA HIS A 485 -3.79 26.27 -45.88
C HIS A 485 -3.97 24.97 -45.08
N GLY A 486 -4.21 25.08 -43.78
CA GLY A 486 -4.33 23.93 -42.90
C GLY A 486 -4.17 24.30 -41.44
N THR A 487 -3.92 23.29 -40.60
CA THR A 487 -3.80 23.48 -39.15
C THR A 487 -2.55 22.80 -38.59
N PHE A 488 -1.76 23.53 -37.82
CA PHE A 488 -0.71 22.96 -36.98
C PHE A 488 -1.26 22.66 -35.59
N TYR A 489 -1.30 21.37 -35.23
CA TYR A 489 -1.67 20.89 -33.90
C TYR A 489 -0.45 20.51 -33.09
N ARG A 490 -0.47 20.77 -31.80
CA ARG A 490 0.58 20.37 -30.86
C ARG A 490 0.03 20.20 -29.44
N VAL A 491 0.73 19.46 -28.58
CA VAL A 491 0.26 19.21 -27.20
C VAL A 491 1.35 19.45 -26.15
N MET A 492 1.00 20.13 -25.06
CA MET A 492 1.90 20.33 -23.90
C MET A 492 1.35 19.61 -22.69
N PRO A 493 2.22 19.00 -21.87
CA PRO A 493 1.92 18.81 -20.47
C PRO A 493 1.75 20.20 -19.82
N ASP A 494 0.62 20.48 -19.21
CA ASP A 494 0.32 21.72 -18.50
C ASP A 494 -0.56 21.42 -17.28
N PRO A 495 0.01 21.15 -16.09
CA PRO A 495 -0.78 20.75 -14.93
C PRO A 495 -1.89 21.76 -14.60
N ALA A 496 -3.14 21.29 -14.62
CA ALA A 496 -4.30 22.14 -14.37
C ALA A 496 -4.38 22.60 -12.90
N LEU A 497 -3.85 21.77 -12.01
CA LEU A 497 -3.82 21.97 -10.56
C LEU A 497 -2.43 21.64 -10.01
N PRO A 498 -2.01 22.26 -8.90
CA PRO A 498 -0.74 21.92 -8.26
C PRO A 498 -0.71 20.45 -7.81
N PRO A 499 0.31 19.67 -8.18
CA PRO A 499 0.45 18.30 -7.71
C PRO A 499 0.72 18.26 -6.20
N TYR A 500 0.19 17.26 -5.51
CA TYR A 500 0.55 16.96 -4.12
C TYR A 500 1.82 16.09 -4.01
N ILE A 501 2.35 15.65 -5.15
CA ILE A 501 3.60 14.94 -5.29
C ILE A 501 4.74 15.97 -5.41
N ASP A 502 5.74 15.83 -4.55
CA ASP A 502 6.96 16.62 -4.65
C ASP A 502 7.76 16.25 -5.90
N ASN A 503 8.29 17.27 -6.58
CA ASN A 503 9.12 17.12 -7.78
C ASN A 503 8.46 16.27 -8.89
N ASP A 504 7.15 16.45 -9.11
CA ASP A 504 6.41 15.77 -10.17
C ASP A 504 7.02 16.08 -11.56
N PRO A 505 7.34 15.07 -12.38
CA PRO A 505 8.05 15.29 -13.65
C PRO A 505 7.17 16.00 -14.68
N TRP A 506 7.81 16.70 -15.60
CA TRP A 506 7.15 17.43 -16.68
C TRP A 506 6.14 16.57 -17.46
N PHE A 507 6.46 15.29 -17.69
CA PHE A 507 5.63 14.33 -18.40
C PHE A 507 4.32 13.92 -17.72
N ASN A 508 4.08 14.31 -16.46
CA ASN A 508 2.86 13.96 -15.70
C ASN A 508 1.76 15.04 -15.76
N GLY A 509 2.02 16.19 -16.40
CA GLY A 509 1.04 17.27 -16.53
C GLY A 509 -0.12 16.94 -17.48
N ASP A 510 -1.28 17.58 -17.29
CA ASP A 510 -2.46 17.40 -18.14
C ASP A 510 -2.19 17.83 -19.59
N GLY A 511 -2.70 17.08 -20.58
CA GLY A 511 -2.55 17.43 -22.00
C GLY A 511 -3.36 18.66 -22.38
N SER A 512 -2.69 19.73 -22.81
CA SER A 512 -3.31 20.92 -23.40
C SER A 512 -2.93 21.01 -24.88
N VAL A 513 -3.93 20.89 -25.75
CA VAL A 513 -3.77 20.88 -27.21
C VAL A 513 -3.93 22.30 -27.74
N SER A 514 -2.99 22.74 -28.56
CA SER A 514 -3.03 23.99 -29.31
C SER A 514 -3.21 23.72 -30.79
N ALA A 515 -3.98 24.58 -31.47
CA ALA A 515 -4.20 24.58 -32.91
C ALA A 515 -3.89 25.97 -33.48
N PHE A 516 -3.08 26.01 -34.52
CA PHE A 516 -2.81 27.19 -35.34
C PHE A 516 -3.44 26.98 -36.71
N TYR A 517 -4.61 27.57 -36.93
CA TYR A 517 -5.31 27.48 -38.21
C TYR A 517 -4.83 28.61 -39.12
N ILE A 518 -4.35 28.26 -40.31
CA ILE A 518 -3.80 29.21 -41.26
C ILE A 518 -4.58 29.12 -42.57
N ASN A 519 -5.04 30.28 -43.05
CA ASN A 519 -5.72 30.41 -44.33
C ASN A 519 -5.51 31.82 -44.90
N ASP A 520 -5.22 31.91 -46.20
CA ASP A 520 -4.98 33.16 -46.95
C ASP A 520 -4.05 34.16 -46.22
N GLY A 521 -3.00 33.64 -45.60
CA GLY A 521 -1.99 34.44 -44.89
C GLY A 521 -2.40 34.96 -43.51
N VAL A 522 -3.56 34.53 -42.98
CA VAL A 522 -4.05 34.83 -41.62
C VAL A 522 -3.86 33.60 -40.73
N CYS A 523 -3.48 33.82 -39.46
CA CYS A 523 -3.30 32.74 -38.47
C CYS A 523 -4.20 32.97 -37.26
N ASP A 524 -5.03 31.98 -36.94
CA ASP A 524 -5.89 31.93 -35.75
C ASP A 524 -5.35 30.89 -34.76
N TYR A 525 -5.52 31.17 -33.46
CA TYR A 525 -5.12 30.29 -32.36
C TYR A 525 -6.30 29.75 -31.58
N LYS A 526 -6.25 28.47 -31.23
CA LYS A 526 -7.17 27.84 -30.29
C LYS A 526 -6.42 26.89 -29.35
N GLN A 527 -6.83 26.84 -28.08
CA GLN A 527 -6.26 25.92 -27.10
C GLN A 527 -7.33 25.33 -26.18
N ARG A 528 -7.30 24.01 -25.97
CA ARG A 528 -8.20 23.29 -25.05
C ARG A 528 -7.45 22.18 -24.31
N TYR A 529 -7.86 21.89 -23.08
CA TYR A 529 -7.44 20.68 -22.38
C TYR A 529 -8.17 19.46 -22.93
N VAL A 530 -7.45 18.35 -23.01
CA VAL A 530 -8.06 17.04 -23.22
C VAL A 530 -8.87 16.70 -21.97
N GLN A 531 -10.17 16.42 -22.13
CA GLN A 531 -11.07 16.13 -21.01
C GLN A 531 -10.92 14.68 -20.54
N THR A 532 -9.72 14.32 -20.08
CA THR A 532 -9.41 12.98 -19.56
C THR A 532 -10.13 12.71 -18.24
N GLU A 533 -10.27 11.44 -17.85
CA GLU A 533 -10.85 11.07 -16.54
C GLU A 533 -10.12 11.77 -15.39
N LYS A 534 -8.78 11.79 -15.45
CA LYS A 534 -7.91 12.56 -14.53
C LYS A 534 -8.36 14.01 -14.44
N PHE A 535 -8.37 14.70 -15.58
CA PHE A 535 -8.66 16.13 -15.64
C PHE A 535 -10.06 16.45 -15.09
N GLN A 536 -11.08 15.68 -15.50
CA GLN A 536 -12.46 15.90 -15.07
C GLN A 536 -12.64 15.69 -13.56
N LYS A 537 -12.09 14.59 -13.01
CA LYS A 537 -12.18 14.29 -11.57
C LYS A 537 -11.43 15.33 -10.74
N GLU A 538 -10.21 15.70 -11.13
CA GLU A 538 -9.41 16.69 -10.42
C GLU A 538 -10.02 18.10 -10.49
N ARG A 539 -10.55 18.50 -11.66
CA ARG A 539 -11.24 19.78 -11.84
C ARG A 539 -12.50 19.88 -10.98
N SER A 540 -13.27 18.78 -10.89
CA SER A 540 -14.45 18.69 -10.02
C SER A 540 -14.07 18.77 -8.54
N ALA A 541 -12.99 18.10 -8.14
CA ALA A 541 -12.49 18.13 -6.76
C ALA A 541 -11.70 19.40 -6.41
N ARG A 542 -11.32 20.20 -7.41
CA ARG A 542 -10.49 21.42 -7.29
C ARG A 542 -9.13 21.17 -6.61
N LYS A 543 -8.60 19.95 -6.74
CA LYS A 543 -7.29 19.54 -6.23
C LYS A 543 -6.74 18.38 -7.07
N ALA A 544 -5.42 18.26 -7.13
CA ALA A 544 -4.79 17.07 -7.72
C ALA A 544 -5.17 15.82 -6.92
N LEU A 545 -5.43 14.73 -7.63
CA LEU A 545 -5.88 13.44 -7.10
C LEU A 545 -5.05 12.30 -7.66
N MET A 546 -4.46 12.44 -8.85
CA MET A 546 -3.49 11.50 -9.38
C MET A 546 -2.12 11.73 -8.74
N GLY A 547 -1.43 10.63 -8.45
CA GLY A 547 -0.13 10.61 -7.80
C GLY A 547 1.02 10.65 -8.80
N LYS A 548 2.07 9.88 -8.49
CA LYS A 548 3.31 9.82 -9.26
C LYS A 548 3.07 9.29 -10.68
N TYR A 549 3.93 9.74 -11.58
CA TYR A 549 4.00 9.28 -12.97
C TYR A 549 3.94 7.75 -13.06
N ARG A 550 2.95 7.23 -13.81
CA ARG A 550 2.72 5.79 -14.05
C ARG A 550 2.72 4.91 -12.77
N ASN A 551 2.30 5.45 -11.62
CA ASN A 551 2.18 4.69 -10.38
C ASN A 551 0.82 4.87 -9.69
N LYS A 552 -0.12 3.97 -10.00
CA LYS A 552 -1.49 3.99 -9.46
C LYS A 552 -1.57 3.85 -7.93
N TYR A 553 -0.59 3.24 -7.29
CA TYR A 553 -0.56 3.04 -5.83
C TYR A 553 -0.33 4.32 -5.03
N THR A 554 -0.09 5.45 -5.72
CA THR A 554 0.11 6.76 -5.10
C THR A 554 -1.04 7.73 -5.36
N ASP A 555 -2.07 7.29 -6.07
CA ASP A 555 -3.25 8.10 -6.36
C ASP A 555 -4.11 8.24 -5.09
N ALA A 556 -4.72 9.42 -4.91
CA ALA A 556 -5.61 9.69 -3.79
C ALA A 556 -6.97 9.00 -3.92
N ILE A 557 -7.33 8.60 -5.15
CA ILE A 557 -8.51 7.81 -5.51
C ILE A 557 -8.15 6.85 -6.63
N GLU A 558 -8.95 5.82 -6.85
CA GLU A 558 -8.79 4.96 -8.01
C GLU A 558 -9.24 5.65 -9.31
N PHE A 559 -8.41 5.50 -10.35
CA PHE A 559 -8.69 5.91 -11.72
C PHE A 559 -8.81 4.68 -12.61
N GLN A 560 -9.82 4.64 -13.47
CA GLN A 560 -9.93 3.59 -14.49
C GLN A 560 -8.93 3.87 -15.63
N ILE A 561 -8.85 5.13 -16.04
CA ILE A 561 -7.95 5.61 -17.08
C ILE A 561 -7.05 6.69 -16.47
N ARG A 562 -5.73 6.43 -16.47
CA ARG A 562 -4.73 7.34 -15.89
C ARG A 562 -4.09 8.30 -16.90
N THR A 563 -4.40 8.11 -18.18
CA THR A 563 -3.68 8.81 -19.23
C THR A 563 -3.92 10.32 -19.20
N THR A 564 -2.85 11.10 -19.39
CA THR A 564 -2.90 12.56 -19.46
C THR A 564 -3.09 13.09 -20.88
N SER A 565 -2.97 12.23 -21.90
CA SER A 565 -3.06 12.58 -23.33
C SER A 565 -2.18 13.78 -23.71
N ASN A 566 -0.96 13.83 -23.18
CA ASN A 566 -0.09 15.01 -23.23
C ASN A 566 1.10 14.90 -24.20
N THR A 567 1.28 13.78 -24.89
CA THR A 567 2.55 13.46 -25.57
C THR A 567 2.52 13.81 -27.05
N ASN A 568 1.51 13.35 -27.79
CA ASN A 568 1.34 13.70 -29.21
C ASN A 568 -0.14 13.95 -29.53
N VAL A 569 -0.41 14.63 -30.64
CA VAL A 569 -1.75 14.82 -31.19
C VAL A 569 -1.69 14.59 -32.70
N VAL A 570 -2.33 13.52 -33.18
CA VAL A 570 -2.28 13.10 -34.58
C VAL A 570 -3.67 13.11 -35.20
N TYR A 571 -3.77 13.30 -36.51
CA TYR A 571 -5.05 13.27 -37.23
C TYR A 571 -5.27 11.91 -37.88
N HIS A 572 -6.45 11.33 -37.68
CA HIS A 572 -6.87 10.09 -38.32
C HIS A 572 -8.40 10.01 -38.41
N ASN A 573 -8.93 9.68 -39.59
CA ASN A 573 -10.35 9.44 -39.82
C ASN A 573 -11.29 10.54 -39.23
N GLY A 574 -11.03 11.80 -39.60
CA GLY A 574 -11.83 12.94 -39.19
C GLY A 574 -11.65 13.37 -37.73
N LYS A 575 -10.70 12.80 -36.98
CA LYS A 575 -10.49 13.04 -35.55
C LYS A 575 -9.04 13.35 -35.26
N LEU A 576 -8.83 14.14 -34.21
CA LEU A 576 -7.54 14.19 -33.53
C LEU A 576 -7.46 13.11 -32.47
N LEU A 577 -6.35 12.41 -32.38
CA LEU A 577 -6.05 11.44 -31.35
C LEU A 577 -4.96 12.04 -30.44
N ALA A 578 -5.36 12.44 -29.24
CA ALA A 578 -4.46 12.93 -28.21
C ALA A 578 -3.86 11.73 -27.46
N CYS A 579 -2.58 11.46 -27.74
CA CYS A 579 -1.89 10.23 -27.42
C CYS A 579 -1.02 10.37 -26.17
N LYS A 580 -0.93 9.28 -25.43
CA LYS A 580 0.00 9.07 -24.32
C LYS A 580 0.17 7.57 -24.12
N GLU A 581 1.42 7.17 -23.96
CA GLU A 581 1.89 5.78 -23.99
C GLU A 581 1.30 4.82 -22.94
N ASP A 582 0.68 5.32 -21.88
CA ASP A 582 0.15 4.51 -20.76
C ASP A 582 -1.35 4.20 -20.85
N GLY A 583 -1.99 4.54 -21.97
CA GLY A 583 -3.39 4.25 -22.25
C GLY A 583 -3.71 4.36 -23.74
N LEU A 584 -4.98 4.18 -24.11
CA LEU A 584 -5.47 4.48 -25.46
C LEU A 584 -5.63 6.01 -25.63
N PRO A 585 -5.67 6.53 -26.87
CA PRO A 585 -5.78 7.96 -27.08
C PRO A 585 -7.18 8.47 -26.69
N TYR A 586 -7.27 9.77 -26.46
CA TYR A 586 -8.57 10.47 -26.44
C TYR A 586 -8.82 11.07 -27.83
N ALA A 587 -9.99 10.79 -28.40
CA ALA A 587 -10.43 11.43 -29.63
C ALA A 587 -10.92 12.85 -29.35
N MET A 588 -10.59 13.79 -30.24
CA MET A 588 -11.01 15.18 -30.19
C MET A 588 -11.45 15.64 -31.58
N ASP A 589 -12.36 16.62 -31.60
CA ASP A 589 -12.78 17.28 -32.82
C ASP A 589 -11.67 18.23 -33.33
N PRO A 590 -11.26 18.13 -34.60
CA PRO A 590 -10.14 18.91 -35.14
C PRO A 590 -10.40 20.42 -35.21
N LEU A 591 -11.66 20.84 -35.33
CA LEU A 591 -12.00 22.25 -35.50
C LEU A 591 -12.20 22.96 -34.16
N THR A 592 -12.92 22.32 -33.24
CA THR A 592 -13.32 22.88 -31.95
C THR A 592 -12.37 22.51 -30.81
N LEU A 593 -11.57 21.46 -30.99
CA LEU A 593 -10.78 20.80 -29.94
C LEU A 593 -11.64 20.26 -28.78
N GLU A 594 -12.94 20.05 -28.98
CA GLU A 594 -13.77 19.37 -27.99
C GLU A 594 -13.36 17.89 -27.90
N THR A 595 -13.25 17.38 -26.66
CA THR A 595 -12.93 15.98 -26.44
C THR A 595 -14.17 15.12 -26.67
N ILE A 596 -14.08 14.20 -27.63
CA ILE A 596 -15.13 13.23 -27.97
C ILE A 596 -15.18 12.13 -26.91
N GLY A 597 -14.02 11.60 -26.52
CA GLY A 597 -13.92 10.57 -25.48
C GLY A 597 -12.68 9.70 -25.61
N TYR A 598 -12.57 8.72 -24.72
CA TYR A 598 -11.54 7.68 -24.79
C TYR A 598 -11.77 6.81 -26.04
N TRP A 599 -10.75 6.62 -26.86
CA TRP A 599 -10.90 6.05 -28.19
C TRP A 599 -10.26 4.66 -28.30
N ASP A 600 -11.10 3.64 -28.32
CA ASP A 600 -10.72 2.22 -28.44
C ASP A 600 -10.92 1.64 -29.85
N PHE A 601 -11.12 2.53 -30.83
CA PHE A 601 -11.45 2.19 -32.21
C PHE A 601 -12.71 1.31 -32.31
N GLU A 602 -13.77 1.71 -31.60
CA GLU A 602 -15.05 0.99 -31.58
C GLU A 602 -14.90 -0.44 -31.03
N GLY A 603 -14.05 -0.59 -30.00
CA GLY A 603 -13.74 -1.86 -29.34
C GLY A 603 -12.86 -2.83 -30.13
N GLN A 604 -12.25 -2.38 -31.25
CA GLN A 604 -11.41 -3.24 -32.09
C GLN A 604 -10.01 -3.47 -31.51
N VAL A 605 -9.50 -2.56 -30.69
CA VAL A 605 -8.14 -2.65 -30.13
C VAL A 605 -8.10 -3.56 -28.90
N GLN A 606 -7.20 -4.54 -28.92
CA GLN A 606 -6.99 -5.48 -27.81
C GLN A 606 -5.92 -5.03 -26.80
N SER A 607 -5.07 -4.08 -27.19
CA SER A 607 -4.04 -3.51 -26.33
C SER A 607 -4.66 -2.57 -25.29
N MET A 608 -4.13 -2.55 -24.06
CA MET A 608 -4.47 -1.52 -23.08
C MET A 608 -3.80 -0.18 -23.38
N THR A 609 -2.76 -0.17 -24.21
CA THR A 609 -1.91 1.00 -24.49
C THR A 609 -1.79 1.29 -25.98
N PHE A 610 -1.58 2.57 -26.32
CA PHE A 610 -1.36 3.08 -27.67
C PHE A 610 -0.13 4.00 -27.67
N THR A 611 0.79 3.78 -28.60
CA THR A 611 2.02 4.57 -28.75
C THR A 611 1.73 6.04 -29.04
N ALA A 612 2.53 6.96 -28.50
CA ALA A 612 2.46 8.36 -28.91
C ALA A 612 3.04 8.61 -30.32
N HIS A 613 3.63 7.60 -30.97
CA HIS A 613 4.29 7.70 -32.27
C HIS A 613 3.76 6.71 -33.30
N PRO A 614 2.47 6.77 -33.67
CA PRO A 614 2.01 6.04 -34.83
C PRO A 614 2.69 6.57 -36.10
N LYS A 615 2.80 5.73 -37.12
CA LYS A 615 3.33 6.11 -38.45
C LYS A 615 2.23 5.98 -39.49
N PHE A 616 2.18 6.90 -40.43
CA PHE A 616 1.16 6.93 -41.48
C PHE A 616 1.79 6.53 -42.81
N ASP A 617 1.29 5.48 -43.45
CA ASP A 617 1.76 5.09 -44.78
C ASP A 617 1.24 6.09 -45.83
N PRO A 618 2.12 6.82 -46.53
CA PRO A 618 1.68 7.83 -47.48
C PRO A 618 0.99 7.24 -48.72
N THR A 619 1.13 5.94 -49.01
CA THR A 619 0.47 5.23 -50.12
C THR A 619 -0.81 4.53 -49.67
N THR A 620 -0.77 3.66 -48.66
CA THR A 620 -1.95 2.88 -48.25
C THR A 620 -2.91 3.71 -47.40
N LYS A 621 -2.44 4.82 -46.82
CA LYS A 621 -3.17 5.66 -45.85
C LYS A 621 -3.50 4.93 -44.55
N GLU A 622 -2.79 3.83 -44.28
CA GLU A 622 -2.88 3.11 -43.02
C GLU A 622 -2.09 3.83 -41.92
N MET A 623 -2.62 3.75 -40.71
CA MET A 623 -1.94 4.16 -39.48
C MET A 623 -1.40 2.92 -38.78
N VAL A 624 -0.07 2.83 -38.73
CA VAL A 624 0.69 1.75 -38.14
C VAL A 624 1.03 2.09 -36.69
N CYS A 625 0.60 1.24 -35.76
CA CYS A 625 0.63 1.50 -34.32
C CYS A 625 1.22 0.32 -33.54
N PHE A 626 1.58 0.60 -32.29
CA PHE A 626 1.86 -0.44 -31.31
C PHE A 626 1.53 0.05 -29.89
N GLY A 627 1.48 -0.87 -28.92
CA GLY A 627 1.46 -0.60 -27.49
C GLY A 627 2.45 -1.51 -26.78
N TYR A 628 3.17 -0.98 -25.79
CA TYR A 628 4.01 -1.76 -24.87
C TYR A 628 3.36 -1.75 -23.48
N GLU A 629 3.77 -2.68 -22.60
CA GLU A 629 3.01 -2.98 -21.38
C GLU A 629 1.52 -3.18 -21.70
N ALA A 630 1.26 -3.85 -22.85
CA ALA A 630 -0.04 -3.87 -23.51
C ALA A 630 -1.14 -4.60 -22.71
N ARG A 631 -0.77 -5.27 -21.61
CA ARG A 631 -1.68 -5.90 -20.64
C ARG A 631 -1.64 -5.28 -19.25
N GLY A 632 -1.07 -4.08 -19.14
CA GLY A 632 -0.97 -3.31 -17.89
C GLY A 632 0.42 -3.28 -17.28
N ASP A 633 0.51 -2.64 -16.12
CA ASP A 633 1.77 -2.27 -15.46
C ASP A 633 2.76 -3.43 -15.34
N GLY A 634 3.96 -3.24 -15.88
CA GLY A 634 5.08 -4.19 -15.77
C GLY A 634 5.00 -5.42 -16.68
N THR A 635 3.97 -5.52 -17.53
CA THR A 635 3.86 -6.63 -18.48
C THR A 635 4.87 -6.47 -19.63
N PRO A 636 5.53 -7.54 -20.10
CA PRO A 636 6.46 -7.45 -21.22
C PRO A 636 5.75 -7.54 -22.58
N ASP A 637 4.42 -7.62 -22.59
CA ASP A 637 3.59 -7.74 -23.78
C ASP A 637 3.71 -6.49 -24.68
N ILE A 638 4.00 -6.70 -25.96
CA ILE A 638 3.90 -5.69 -27.01
C ILE A 638 2.79 -6.10 -27.98
N CYS A 639 1.91 -5.19 -28.32
CA CYS A 639 0.84 -5.40 -29.29
C CYS A 639 1.00 -4.42 -30.45
N TYR A 640 1.30 -4.94 -31.64
CA TYR A 640 1.34 -4.19 -32.90
C TYR A 640 -0.01 -4.31 -33.59
N TYR A 641 -0.49 -3.21 -34.19
CA TYR A 641 -1.75 -3.23 -34.94
C TYR A 641 -1.80 -2.09 -35.97
N VAL A 642 -2.58 -2.32 -37.03
CA VAL A 642 -2.75 -1.38 -38.15
C VAL A 642 -4.21 -0.97 -38.26
N ALA A 643 -4.45 0.33 -38.36
CA ALA A 643 -5.76 0.89 -38.66
C ALA A 643 -5.79 1.43 -40.10
N ASP A 644 -6.80 1.06 -40.88
CA ASP A 644 -6.99 1.64 -42.21
C ASP A 644 -7.41 3.11 -42.15
N ALA A 645 -7.52 3.77 -43.31
CA ALA A 645 -7.92 5.18 -43.41
C ALA A 645 -9.29 5.50 -42.77
N LYS A 646 -10.14 4.48 -42.57
CA LYS A 646 -11.49 4.61 -41.98
C LYS A 646 -11.55 4.18 -40.52
N GLY A 647 -10.42 3.84 -39.89
CA GLY A 647 -10.38 3.42 -38.49
C GLY A 647 -10.66 1.95 -38.24
N LYS A 648 -10.72 1.10 -39.28
CA LYS A 648 -10.86 -0.34 -39.09
C LYS A 648 -9.51 -0.98 -38.82
N ILE A 649 -9.41 -1.82 -37.79
CA ILE A 649 -8.20 -2.58 -37.50
C ILE A 649 -8.06 -3.72 -38.52
N THR A 650 -7.01 -3.69 -39.32
CA THR A 650 -6.74 -4.66 -40.39
C THR A 650 -5.77 -5.76 -39.95
N GLU A 651 -4.91 -5.46 -38.99
CA GLU A 651 -3.89 -6.38 -38.48
C GLU A 651 -3.72 -6.22 -36.97
N THR A 652 -3.45 -7.33 -36.27
CA THR A 652 -3.08 -7.34 -34.84
C THR A 652 -2.10 -8.47 -34.58
N VAL A 653 -0.93 -8.14 -34.04
CA VAL A 653 0.14 -9.10 -33.75
C VAL A 653 0.67 -8.87 -32.34
N TRP A 654 0.72 -9.94 -31.55
CA TRP A 654 1.31 -9.93 -30.21
C TRP A 654 2.76 -10.40 -30.26
N LEU A 655 3.66 -9.56 -29.75
CA LEU A 655 5.10 -9.72 -29.82
C LEU A 655 5.69 -9.90 -28.41
N TRP A 656 6.68 -10.79 -28.28
CA TRP A 656 7.37 -11.10 -27.02
C TRP A 656 8.88 -11.03 -27.22
N PHE A 657 9.42 -9.82 -27.23
CA PHE A 657 10.87 -9.60 -27.37
C PHE A 657 11.49 -9.17 -26.04
N ARG A 658 12.76 -9.53 -25.86
CA ARG A 658 13.60 -9.00 -24.77
C ARG A 658 14.85 -8.42 -25.41
N SER A 659 15.13 -7.16 -25.12
CA SER A 659 16.35 -6.48 -25.55
C SER A 659 17.15 -6.05 -24.31
N PRO A 660 18.49 -5.96 -24.39
CA PRO A 660 19.28 -5.20 -23.43
C PRO A 660 18.75 -3.76 -23.29
N ASN A 661 18.93 -3.18 -22.10
CA ASN A 661 18.53 -1.80 -21.82
C ASN A 661 19.31 -0.83 -22.74
N ALA A 662 18.61 0.07 -23.40
CA ALA A 662 19.17 1.13 -24.24
C ALA A 662 18.33 2.40 -24.11
N PHE A 663 18.90 3.55 -24.50
CA PHE A 663 18.19 4.83 -24.62
C PHE A 663 18.13 5.28 -26.09
N PRO A 664 17.24 4.71 -26.91
CA PRO A 664 16.96 5.23 -28.23
C PRO A 664 16.18 6.55 -28.14
N GLY A 665 16.60 7.56 -28.90
CA GLY A 665 15.81 8.77 -29.11
C GLY A 665 14.68 8.55 -30.12
N HIS A 666 14.06 9.64 -30.58
CA HIS A 666 12.95 9.58 -31.52
C HIS A 666 13.40 9.15 -32.93
N LEU A 667 12.63 8.27 -33.56
CA LEU A 667 12.91 7.80 -34.91
C LEU A 667 12.66 8.90 -35.96
N SER A 668 13.68 9.23 -36.76
CA SER A 668 13.51 10.06 -37.96
C SER A 668 12.70 9.32 -39.01
N ASN A 669 13.24 8.20 -39.51
CA ASN A 669 12.58 7.31 -40.45
C ASN A 669 13.24 5.93 -40.44
N ALA A 670 12.55 4.93 -40.99
CA ALA A 670 13.13 3.64 -41.29
C ALA A 670 12.61 3.13 -42.64
N TYR A 671 13.44 2.43 -43.41
CA TYR A 671 13.07 1.90 -44.73
C TYR A 671 13.93 0.70 -45.14
N GLU A 672 13.45 -0.11 -46.08
CA GLU A 672 14.24 -1.17 -46.70
C GLU A 672 15.01 -0.64 -47.91
N ASN A 673 16.32 -0.86 -47.96
CA ASN A 673 17.16 -0.50 -49.12
C ASN A 673 17.06 -1.54 -50.25
N GLU A 674 17.70 -1.26 -51.39
CA GLU A 674 17.71 -2.17 -52.55
C GLU A 674 18.30 -3.56 -52.26
N GLN A 675 19.15 -3.69 -51.24
CA GLN A 675 19.73 -4.95 -50.79
C GLN A 675 18.81 -5.72 -49.83
N GLY A 676 17.68 -5.14 -49.42
CA GLY A 676 16.74 -5.71 -48.46
C GLY A 676 17.18 -5.58 -47.00
N SER A 677 18.15 -4.71 -46.71
CA SER A 677 18.51 -4.33 -45.34
C SER A 677 17.62 -3.18 -44.85
N ILE A 678 17.23 -3.23 -43.59
CA ILE A 678 16.45 -2.18 -42.92
C ILE A 678 17.41 -1.10 -42.44
N ILE A 679 17.21 0.11 -42.94
CA ILE A 679 17.90 1.33 -42.54
C ILE A 679 17.06 2.00 -41.46
N VAL A 680 17.66 2.33 -40.32
CA VAL A 680 16.98 2.98 -39.19
C VAL A 680 17.79 4.18 -38.74
N ASP A 681 17.20 5.36 -38.86
CA ASP A 681 17.84 6.62 -38.51
C ASP A 681 17.17 7.20 -37.26
N LEU A 682 17.92 7.33 -36.15
CA LEU A 682 17.48 7.98 -34.92
C LEU A 682 18.62 8.71 -34.17
N PRO A 683 18.34 9.76 -33.38
CA PRO A 683 19.24 10.26 -32.36
C PRO A 683 19.47 9.19 -31.28
N MET A 684 20.72 9.03 -30.87
CA MET A 684 21.11 8.06 -29.83
C MET A 684 21.86 8.77 -28.71
N CYS A 685 21.53 8.42 -27.47
CA CYS A 685 22.31 8.77 -26.28
C CYS A 685 22.98 7.52 -25.72
N ASP A 686 24.26 7.63 -25.34
CA ASP A 686 24.99 6.53 -24.71
C ASP A 686 24.75 6.48 -23.17
N LYS A 687 23.92 7.39 -22.64
CA LYS A 687 23.55 7.52 -21.22
C LYS A 687 22.04 7.65 -21.08
N ASN A 688 21.52 7.53 -19.85
CA ASN A 688 20.11 7.77 -19.57
C ASN A 688 19.77 9.27 -19.69
N ALA A 689 19.04 9.68 -20.74
CA ALA A 689 18.67 11.08 -20.90
C ALA A 689 17.60 11.55 -19.90
N PHE A 690 16.83 10.62 -19.32
CA PHE A 690 15.83 10.88 -18.27
C PHE A 690 16.45 10.72 -16.88
N PHE A 691 17.45 11.55 -16.59
CA PHE A 691 18.28 11.49 -15.39
C PHE A 691 17.51 11.57 -14.06
N TRP A 692 16.29 12.11 -14.04
CA TRP A 692 15.44 12.13 -12.84
C TRP A 692 14.91 10.74 -12.45
N TRP A 693 15.03 9.74 -13.32
CA TRP A 693 14.83 8.32 -13.00
C TRP A 693 16.17 7.58 -12.98
N PRO A 694 16.87 7.58 -11.83
CA PRO A 694 18.17 6.94 -11.71
C PRO A 694 18.09 5.40 -11.70
N ASP A 695 19.24 4.74 -11.72
CA ASP A 695 19.33 3.31 -11.48
C ASP A 695 18.91 2.93 -10.05
N LYS A 696 18.88 1.62 -9.75
CA LYS A 696 18.53 1.08 -8.42
C LYS A 696 19.42 1.58 -7.26
N HIS A 697 20.57 2.18 -7.56
CA HIS A 697 21.49 2.76 -6.58
C HIS A 697 21.38 4.29 -6.50
N GLY A 698 20.43 4.90 -7.20
CA GLY A 698 20.26 6.35 -7.26
C GLY A 698 21.27 7.05 -8.16
N ARG A 699 21.97 6.33 -9.05
CA ARG A 699 22.94 6.91 -9.98
C ARG A 699 22.25 7.34 -11.27
N ALA A 700 22.49 8.58 -11.67
CA ALA A 700 22.07 9.15 -12.94
C ALA A 700 23.17 10.05 -13.51
N PRO A 701 23.25 10.22 -14.85
CA PRO A 701 24.15 11.20 -15.44
C PRO A 701 23.71 12.61 -15.06
N LYS A 702 24.65 13.55 -15.04
CA LYS A 702 24.30 14.97 -14.89
C LYS A 702 23.70 15.49 -16.19
N PRO A 703 22.77 16.46 -16.15
CA PRO A 703 22.14 17.02 -17.35
C PRO A 703 23.13 17.48 -18.43
N GLU A 704 24.25 18.10 -18.03
CA GLU A 704 25.30 18.59 -18.92
C GLU A 704 26.11 17.48 -19.62
N GLU A 705 26.01 16.23 -19.16
CA GLU A 705 26.73 15.09 -19.74
C GLU A 705 25.91 14.32 -20.78
N ILE A 706 24.67 14.71 -21.00
CA ILE A 706 23.70 14.01 -21.85
C ILE A 706 23.77 14.64 -23.24
N THR A 707 24.31 13.89 -24.20
CA THR A 707 24.35 14.29 -25.61
C THR A 707 23.68 13.23 -26.48
N THR A 708 22.93 13.70 -27.48
CA THR A 708 22.24 12.87 -28.47
C THR A 708 22.75 13.21 -29.85
N HIS A 709 23.13 12.20 -30.63
CA HIS A 709 23.64 12.39 -31.98
C HIS A 709 22.89 11.52 -32.97
N MET A 710 22.68 12.05 -34.18
CA MET A 710 21.96 11.33 -35.23
C MET A 710 22.81 10.15 -35.71
N LYS A 711 22.30 8.92 -35.58
CA LYS A 711 22.99 7.70 -36.00
C LYS A 711 22.11 6.87 -36.95
N ARG A 712 22.77 6.07 -37.79
CA ARG A 712 22.15 5.12 -38.73
C ARG A 712 22.51 3.69 -38.37
N PHE A 713 21.48 2.87 -38.18
CA PHE A 713 21.62 1.42 -38.08
C PHE A 713 21.29 0.80 -39.43
N ILE A 714 22.07 -0.22 -39.80
CA ILE A 714 21.83 -1.05 -40.97
C ILE A 714 21.61 -2.46 -40.44
N ILE A 715 20.38 -2.95 -40.57
CA ILE A 715 19.94 -4.22 -40.00
C ILE A 715 19.64 -5.16 -41.18
N ASP A 716 20.34 -6.28 -41.27
CA ASP A 716 19.97 -7.35 -42.20
C ASP A 716 18.90 -8.24 -41.54
N PRO A 717 17.62 -8.19 -41.97
CA PRO A 717 16.56 -8.98 -41.37
C PRO A 717 16.74 -10.49 -41.61
N LYS A 718 17.65 -10.90 -42.51
CA LYS A 718 17.96 -12.31 -42.80
C LYS A 718 19.16 -12.83 -42.01
N SER A 719 19.87 -11.96 -41.30
CA SER A 719 21.03 -12.34 -40.49
C SER A 719 20.58 -13.13 -39.25
N ASN A 720 21.35 -14.15 -38.89
CA ASN A 720 21.22 -14.84 -37.61
C ASN A 720 22.16 -14.23 -36.53
N ASP A 721 22.96 -13.23 -36.89
CA ASP A 721 23.80 -12.51 -35.94
C ASP A 721 22.96 -11.49 -35.18
N MET A 722 22.93 -11.63 -33.86
CA MET A 722 22.14 -10.79 -32.96
C MET A 722 22.90 -9.53 -32.51
N GLU A 723 24.21 -9.46 -32.76
CA GLU A 723 25.04 -8.28 -32.46
C GLU A 723 24.99 -7.31 -33.65
N LEU A 724 24.37 -6.14 -33.45
CA LEU A 724 24.31 -5.11 -34.48
C LEU A 724 25.69 -4.45 -34.65
N PRO A 725 26.10 -4.11 -35.89
CA PRO A 725 27.30 -3.32 -36.12
C PRO A 725 27.18 -1.95 -35.44
N VAL A 726 28.34 -1.35 -35.13
CA VAL A 726 28.38 0.02 -34.61
C VAL A 726 27.66 0.95 -35.58
N PRO A 727 26.63 1.70 -35.13
CA PRO A 727 25.85 2.54 -36.02
C PRO A 727 26.68 3.69 -36.57
N GLU A 728 26.42 4.05 -37.82
CA GLU A 728 27.10 5.15 -38.50
C GLU A 728 26.67 6.48 -37.89
N LEU A 729 27.63 7.36 -37.56
CA LEU A 729 27.34 8.72 -37.12
C LEU A 729 26.92 9.57 -38.34
N LEU A 730 25.66 9.99 -38.38
CA LEU A 730 25.14 10.81 -39.47
C LEU A 730 25.46 12.30 -39.28
N LEU A 731 25.18 12.81 -38.08
CA LEU A 731 25.34 14.22 -37.72
C LEU A 731 25.97 14.31 -36.32
N ALA A 732 27.12 14.98 -36.22
CA ALA A 732 27.86 15.15 -34.97
C ALA A 732 27.27 16.22 -34.04
N LYS A 733 26.35 17.07 -34.52
CA LYS A 733 25.67 18.07 -33.68
C LYS A 733 24.74 17.38 -32.68
N GLN A 734 24.58 17.99 -31.50
CA GLN A 734 23.62 17.52 -30.51
C GLN A 734 22.21 17.85 -31.00
N GLY A 735 21.34 16.85 -31.09
CA GLY A 735 19.99 17.07 -31.59
C GLY A 735 18.99 15.98 -31.24
N GLU A 736 17.72 16.31 -31.39
CA GLU A 736 16.57 15.47 -31.08
C GLU A 736 15.34 15.99 -31.86
N PHE A 737 14.18 15.35 -31.69
CA PHE A 737 12.91 15.66 -32.34
C PHE A 737 13.03 15.75 -33.86
N PRO A 738 13.55 14.69 -34.52
CA PRO A 738 13.69 14.69 -35.95
C PRO A 738 12.33 14.54 -36.64
N ARG A 739 12.16 15.31 -37.70
CA ARG A 739 11.04 15.28 -38.63
C ARG A 739 11.57 15.10 -40.04
N ILE A 740 10.73 14.54 -40.90
CA ILE A 740 11.02 14.33 -42.31
C ILE A 740 9.91 14.94 -43.16
N ASP A 741 10.04 14.82 -44.47
CA ASP A 741 8.89 14.91 -45.36
C ASP A 741 8.05 13.63 -45.23
N ASP A 742 6.92 13.72 -44.51
CA ASP A 742 6.09 12.54 -44.22
C ASP A 742 5.48 11.90 -45.49
N ARG A 743 5.57 12.53 -46.67
CA ARG A 743 5.22 11.92 -47.97
C ARG A 743 6.12 10.74 -48.33
N VAL A 744 7.30 10.64 -47.73
CA VAL A 744 8.26 9.53 -47.89
C VAL A 744 8.49 8.77 -46.57
N ALA A 745 7.60 8.90 -45.59
CA ALA A 745 7.62 8.07 -44.40
C ALA A 745 7.63 6.57 -44.78
N MET A 746 8.45 5.79 -44.09
CA MET A 746 8.69 4.37 -44.35
C MET A 746 9.39 4.04 -45.69
N ARG A 747 9.98 5.04 -46.36
CA ARG A 747 10.70 4.91 -47.64
C ARG A 747 12.07 5.58 -47.60
N ASP A 748 12.89 5.33 -48.62
CA ASP A 748 14.15 6.06 -48.80
C ASP A 748 13.89 7.57 -48.89
N TYR A 749 14.72 8.33 -48.20
CA TYR A 749 14.51 9.74 -47.93
C TYR A 749 15.85 10.47 -47.78
N SER A 750 15.80 11.79 -47.89
CA SER A 750 16.96 12.67 -48.04
C SER A 750 16.97 13.78 -47.00
N HIS A 751 15.82 14.28 -46.54
CA HIS A 751 15.75 15.47 -45.68
C HIS A 751 15.29 15.18 -44.25
N VAL A 752 16.02 15.71 -43.27
CA VAL A 752 15.67 15.72 -41.84
C VAL A 752 15.65 17.16 -41.32
N PHE A 753 14.62 17.51 -40.56
CA PHE A 753 14.52 18.75 -39.79
C PHE A 753 14.49 18.39 -38.30
N LEU A 754 15.38 18.94 -37.48
CA LEU A 754 15.50 18.51 -36.09
C LEU A 754 15.88 19.67 -35.16
N ASN A 755 15.54 19.54 -33.89
CA ASN A 755 16.07 20.41 -32.87
C ASN A 755 17.57 20.19 -32.70
N VAL A 756 18.32 21.28 -32.56
CA VAL A 756 19.76 21.26 -32.36
C VAL A 756 20.14 22.13 -31.17
N PHE A 757 21.10 21.65 -30.40
CA PHE A 757 21.84 22.47 -29.45
C PHE A 757 23.25 22.72 -29.99
N ASP A 758 23.53 23.95 -30.39
CA ASP A 758 24.84 24.37 -30.86
C ASP A 758 25.45 25.39 -29.88
N PRO A 759 26.45 25.00 -29.07
CA PRO A 759 27.06 25.89 -28.09
C PRO A 759 27.87 27.02 -28.71
N THR A 760 28.12 27.00 -30.03
CA THR A 760 28.86 28.06 -30.74
C THR A 760 27.98 29.25 -31.13
N LEU A 761 26.65 29.10 -31.08
CA LEU A 761 25.71 30.18 -31.36
C LEU A 761 25.67 31.18 -30.18
N PRO A 762 25.51 32.49 -30.45
CA PRO A 762 25.70 33.54 -29.44
C PRO A 762 24.51 33.64 -28.48
N MET A 763 24.41 32.70 -27.54
CA MET A 763 23.35 32.66 -26.52
C MET A 763 23.63 33.60 -25.34
N ASN A 764 22.63 34.39 -24.95
CA ASN A 764 22.65 35.19 -23.73
C ASN A 764 22.14 34.37 -22.53
N ILE A 765 22.94 33.41 -22.09
CA ILE A 765 22.64 32.54 -20.96
C ILE A 765 22.28 33.33 -19.67
N PRO A 766 22.96 34.44 -19.31
CA PRO A 766 22.59 35.24 -18.15
C PRO A 766 21.15 35.80 -18.20
N ALA A 767 20.62 36.07 -19.39
CA ALA A 767 19.23 36.51 -19.56
C ALA A 767 18.23 35.34 -19.51
N ILE A 768 18.60 34.18 -20.04
CA ILE A 768 17.71 33.01 -20.15
C ILE A 768 17.64 32.22 -18.84
N ALA A 769 18.78 31.86 -18.27
CA ALA A 769 18.88 30.89 -17.18
C ALA A 769 18.01 31.22 -15.95
N PRO A 770 17.89 32.48 -15.48
CA PRO A 770 17.07 32.81 -14.31
C PRO A 770 15.57 32.64 -14.53
N VAL A 771 15.11 32.70 -15.79
CA VAL A 771 13.69 32.70 -16.15
C VAL A 771 13.29 31.48 -16.98
N MET A 772 14.21 30.55 -17.27
CA MET A 772 13.89 29.43 -18.16
C MET A 772 13.03 28.33 -17.50
N GLY A 773 13.17 28.13 -16.19
CA GLY A 773 12.63 26.96 -15.50
C GLY A 773 13.51 25.71 -15.68
N GLY A 774 12.91 24.52 -15.76
CA GLY A 774 13.64 23.26 -16.01
C GLY A 774 12.73 22.07 -16.27
N GLY A 775 13.33 20.88 -16.45
CA GLY A 775 12.62 19.62 -16.66
C GLY A 775 12.46 19.17 -18.12
N GLY A 776 13.00 19.93 -19.08
CA GLY A 776 13.04 19.57 -20.51
C GLY A 776 14.41 19.87 -21.14
N PRO A 777 14.69 19.30 -22.32
CA PRO A 777 15.94 19.55 -23.06
C PRO A 777 16.03 20.99 -23.58
N LEU A 778 17.25 21.47 -23.84
CA LEU A 778 17.52 22.82 -24.36
C LEU A 778 17.93 22.73 -25.82
N PHE A 779 17.26 23.48 -26.70
CA PHE A 779 17.59 23.58 -28.12
C PHE A 779 17.55 25.02 -28.57
N ASN A 780 18.66 25.50 -29.12
CA ASN A 780 18.80 26.89 -29.53
C ASN A 780 18.67 27.08 -31.04
N ALA A 781 18.52 26.00 -31.83
CA ALA A 781 18.36 26.10 -33.28
C ALA A 781 17.50 24.96 -33.84
N ILE A 782 16.98 25.15 -35.06
CA ILE A 782 16.44 24.09 -35.89
C ILE A 782 17.44 23.79 -37.00
N GLY A 783 17.92 22.55 -37.09
CA GLY A 783 18.79 22.09 -38.17
C GLY A 783 17.97 21.52 -39.32
N HIS A 784 18.42 21.78 -40.56
CA HIS A 784 18.04 21.04 -41.75
C HIS A 784 19.26 20.26 -42.22
N PHE A 785 19.12 18.94 -42.29
CA PHE A 785 20.20 18.03 -42.62
C PHE A 785 19.78 17.12 -43.77
N ASN A 786 20.59 17.13 -44.84
CA ASN A 786 20.42 16.19 -45.93
C ASN A 786 21.23 14.90 -45.64
N VAL A 787 20.56 13.78 -45.39
CA VAL A 787 21.21 12.52 -45.01
C VAL A 787 22.03 11.90 -46.14
N LYS A 788 21.77 12.29 -47.40
CA LYS A 788 22.50 11.81 -48.59
C LYS A 788 23.72 12.67 -48.89
N THR A 789 23.55 13.99 -48.98
CA THR A 789 24.65 14.92 -49.32
C THR A 789 25.49 15.35 -48.12
N ARG A 790 24.97 15.17 -46.89
CA ARG A 790 25.53 15.65 -45.62
C ARG A 790 25.59 17.17 -45.50
N GLU A 791 24.89 17.88 -46.37
CA GLU A 791 24.69 19.31 -46.24
C GLU A 791 23.85 19.63 -45.00
N TYR A 792 24.25 20.69 -44.30
CA TYR A 792 23.62 21.14 -43.08
C TYR A 792 23.40 22.65 -43.14
N SER A 793 22.20 23.09 -42.85
CA SER A 793 21.84 24.49 -42.60
C SER A 793 21.03 24.58 -41.30
N HIS A 794 20.83 25.77 -40.77
CA HIS A 794 20.07 25.93 -39.53
C HIS A 794 19.39 27.29 -39.42
N PHE A 795 18.33 27.31 -38.62
CA PHE A 795 17.67 28.51 -38.14
C PHE A 795 18.05 28.78 -36.69
N PHE A 796 18.53 29.99 -36.41
CA PHE A 796 18.80 30.50 -35.06
C PHE A 796 17.81 31.65 -34.74
N PRO A 797 16.91 31.48 -33.76
CA PRO A 797 15.86 32.47 -33.45
C PRO A 797 16.38 33.73 -32.78
N GLY A 798 17.59 33.71 -32.23
CA GLY A 798 18.18 34.84 -31.52
C GLY A 798 18.81 34.48 -30.17
N PRO A 799 19.55 35.41 -29.55
CA PRO A 799 20.37 35.17 -28.36
C PRO A 799 19.56 34.92 -27.09
N THR A 800 18.29 35.31 -27.05
CA THR A 800 17.41 35.25 -25.87
C THR A 800 16.25 34.28 -26.07
N SER A 801 16.42 33.28 -26.93
CA SER A 801 15.34 32.41 -27.40
C SER A 801 15.77 30.95 -27.48
N LEU A 802 14.81 30.03 -27.31
CA LEU A 802 14.96 28.59 -27.57
C LEU A 802 13.82 28.11 -28.47
N VAL A 803 13.95 26.92 -29.06
CA VAL A 803 12.96 26.34 -29.99
C VAL A 803 12.34 25.05 -29.44
N GLN A 804 11.09 24.79 -29.82
CA GLN A 804 10.39 23.51 -29.59
C GLN A 804 10.49 22.61 -30.84
N GLU A 805 9.77 21.48 -30.86
CA GLU A 805 9.75 20.57 -32.01
C GLU A 805 9.32 21.32 -33.31
N PRO A 806 10.07 21.17 -34.42
CA PRO A 806 9.66 21.69 -35.71
C PRO A 806 8.58 20.81 -36.35
N ILE A 807 7.86 21.33 -37.33
CA ILE A 807 7.04 20.55 -38.26
C ILE A 807 7.38 20.96 -39.69
N PHE A 808 7.39 20.00 -40.61
CA PHE A 808 7.53 20.25 -42.04
C PHE A 808 6.19 20.05 -42.75
N PHE A 809 5.93 20.86 -43.76
CA PHE A 809 4.87 20.62 -44.73
C PHE A 809 5.30 21.11 -46.13
N PRO A 810 4.88 20.40 -47.19
CA PRO A 810 5.36 20.65 -48.53
C PRO A 810 4.79 21.94 -49.11
N ARG A 811 5.55 22.62 -49.97
CA ARG A 811 5.10 23.86 -50.64
C ARG A 811 3.85 23.64 -51.48
N SER A 812 3.74 22.46 -52.09
CA SER A 812 2.60 21.99 -52.85
C SER A 812 2.61 20.46 -52.92
N SER A 813 1.51 19.86 -53.36
CA SER A 813 1.44 18.40 -53.55
C SER A 813 2.46 17.85 -54.57
N GLN A 814 2.98 18.69 -55.45
CA GLN A 814 3.99 18.35 -56.48
C GLN A 814 5.41 18.82 -56.14
N ALA A 815 5.60 19.45 -54.97
CA ALA A 815 6.93 19.93 -54.56
C ALA A 815 7.91 18.76 -54.40
N PRO A 816 9.20 18.90 -54.77
CA PRO A 816 10.23 17.92 -54.45
C PRO A 816 10.27 17.57 -52.95
N GLU A 817 10.89 16.44 -52.61
CA GLU A 817 11.11 16.05 -51.21
C GLU A 817 11.84 17.19 -50.46
N GLY A 818 11.31 17.59 -49.30
CA GLY A 818 11.92 18.64 -48.46
C GLY A 818 11.77 20.09 -48.96
N ASP A 819 11.14 20.32 -50.12
CA ASP A 819 10.77 21.68 -50.58
C ASP A 819 9.43 22.11 -49.97
N GLY A 820 9.47 23.14 -49.14
CA GLY A 820 8.32 23.60 -48.38
C GLY A 820 8.71 24.53 -47.26
N TYR A 821 8.02 24.35 -46.14
CA TYR A 821 8.18 25.22 -44.99
C TYR A 821 8.36 24.41 -43.73
N VAL A 822 9.13 24.98 -42.80
CA VAL A 822 9.25 24.52 -41.43
C VAL A 822 8.56 25.52 -40.51
N MET A 823 7.64 25.03 -39.67
CA MET A 823 7.05 25.81 -38.60
C MET A 823 7.63 25.38 -37.25
N VAL A 824 7.93 26.34 -36.39
CA VAL A 824 8.48 26.06 -35.05
C VAL A 824 8.04 27.10 -34.03
N LEU A 825 7.70 26.64 -32.83
CA LEU A 825 7.49 27.54 -31.69
C LEU A 825 8.83 28.00 -31.12
N VAL A 826 8.96 29.32 -30.97
CA VAL A 826 10.08 30.00 -30.34
C VAL A 826 9.67 30.48 -28.95
N ASN A 827 10.43 30.06 -27.95
CA ASN A 827 10.30 30.53 -26.57
C ASN A 827 11.08 31.83 -26.41
N GLN A 828 10.39 32.97 -26.22
CA GLN A 828 11.03 34.27 -26.07
C GLN A 828 11.24 34.61 -24.58
N TYR A 829 12.47 34.45 -24.06
CA TYR A 829 12.73 34.63 -22.64
C TYR A 829 12.78 36.10 -22.21
N GLU A 830 12.99 37.04 -23.14
CA GLU A 830 12.96 38.47 -22.85
C GLU A 830 11.55 39.00 -22.64
N THR A 831 10.61 38.59 -23.49
CA THR A 831 9.20 39.03 -23.43
C THR A 831 8.32 38.08 -22.62
N MET A 832 8.82 36.88 -22.28
CA MET A 832 8.06 35.80 -21.66
C MET A 832 6.81 35.39 -22.44
N ALA A 833 6.90 35.43 -23.77
CA ALA A 833 5.86 35.04 -24.71
C ALA A 833 6.37 33.96 -25.68
N SER A 834 5.48 33.46 -26.54
CA SER A 834 5.83 32.52 -27.61
C SER A 834 5.60 33.14 -28.98
N ASP A 835 6.46 32.79 -29.94
CA ASP A 835 6.24 33.10 -31.35
C ASP A 835 6.13 31.80 -32.14
N LEU A 836 5.40 31.79 -33.25
CA LEU A 836 5.44 30.73 -34.25
C LEU A 836 6.19 31.25 -35.47
N ALA A 837 7.41 30.75 -35.68
CA ALA A 837 8.23 31.09 -36.84
C ALA A 837 7.90 30.15 -38.01
N ILE A 838 7.74 30.73 -39.20
CA ILE A 838 7.57 30.03 -40.48
C ILE A 838 8.84 30.27 -41.29
N ILE A 839 9.54 29.21 -41.66
CA ILE A 839 10.85 29.24 -42.31
C ILE A 839 10.73 28.54 -43.66
N ASP A 840 11.26 29.14 -44.72
CA ASP A 840 11.32 28.50 -46.04
C ASP A 840 12.52 27.57 -46.09
N THR A 841 12.34 26.31 -46.54
CA THR A 841 13.44 25.34 -46.57
C THR A 841 14.53 25.67 -47.57
N VAL A 842 14.29 26.61 -48.49
CA VAL A 842 15.31 27.15 -49.41
C VAL A 842 16.35 28.02 -48.66
N ASP A 843 15.94 28.76 -47.63
CA ASP A 843 16.85 29.53 -46.76
C ASP A 843 16.45 29.38 -45.29
N MET A 844 17.12 28.45 -44.60
CA MET A 844 16.91 28.22 -43.17
C MET A 844 17.42 29.37 -42.28
N SER A 845 18.11 30.38 -42.82
CA SER A 845 18.74 31.43 -42.00
C SER A 845 17.73 32.39 -41.40
N ASN A 846 16.61 32.65 -42.09
CA ASN A 846 15.62 33.66 -41.69
C ASN A 846 14.18 33.15 -41.88
N PRO A 847 13.25 33.50 -40.98
CA PRO A 847 11.84 33.18 -41.16
C PRO A 847 11.19 34.11 -42.19
N VAL A 848 10.29 33.58 -43.02
CA VAL A 848 9.45 34.36 -43.93
C VAL A 848 8.32 35.09 -43.20
N ALA A 849 7.88 34.52 -42.08
CA ALA A 849 6.90 35.12 -41.20
C ALA A 849 7.14 34.70 -39.74
N ILE A 850 6.82 35.61 -38.82
CA ILE A 850 6.78 35.34 -37.38
C ILE A 850 5.39 35.73 -36.89
N VAL A 851 4.62 34.75 -36.45
CA VAL A 851 3.32 34.95 -35.82
C VAL A 851 3.53 35.15 -34.32
N LYS A 852 3.11 36.28 -33.79
CA LYS A 852 3.33 36.68 -32.39
C LYS A 852 2.16 36.20 -31.54
N LEU A 853 2.43 35.44 -30.48
CA LEU A 853 1.42 35.19 -29.46
C LEU A 853 1.59 36.16 -28.29
N PRO A 854 0.49 36.75 -27.77
CA PRO A 854 0.54 37.59 -26.57
C PRO A 854 0.65 36.76 -25.27
N VAL A 855 0.76 35.44 -25.40
CA VAL A 855 0.83 34.49 -24.30
C VAL A 855 2.01 33.56 -24.48
N ARG A 856 2.44 32.98 -23.37
CA ARG A 856 3.45 31.93 -23.36
C ARG A 856 2.79 30.57 -23.59
N LEU A 857 3.34 29.77 -24.49
CA LEU A 857 3.03 28.36 -24.59
C LEU A 857 4.15 27.59 -23.90
N ARG A 858 3.78 26.83 -22.86
CA ARG A 858 4.73 26.01 -22.12
C ARG A 858 5.45 25.06 -23.10
N PRO A 859 6.75 24.79 -22.90
CA PRO A 859 7.48 23.79 -23.67
C PRO A 859 6.66 22.51 -23.82
N GLY A 860 6.51 22.11 -25.08
CA GLY A 860 5.70 21.01 -25.54
C GLY A 860 6.44 19.72 -25.78
N LEU A 861 5.67 18.70 -26.14
CA LEU A 861 6.17 17.48 -26.73
C LEU A 861 5.94 17.57 -28.23
N HIS A 862 5.04 16.77 -28.78
CA HIS A 862 4.91 16.65 -30.23
C HIS A 862 3.79 17.50 -30.85
N GLY A 863 3.90 17.70 -32.16
CA GLY A 863 2.86 18.28 -33.00
C GLY A 863 2.90 17.79 -34.45
N ASN A 864 1.83 18.06 -35.21
CA ASN A 864 1.66 17.62 -36.59
C ASN A 864 0.90 18.67 -37.41
N TRP A 865 1.26 18.77 -38.69
CA TRP A 865 0.52 19.54 -39.68
C TRP A 865 -0.61 18.71 -40.27
N VAL A 866 -1.78 19.31 -40.46
CA VAL A 866 -2.90 18.72 -41.20
C VAL A 866 -3.28 19.71 -42.28
N ASP A 867 -3.06 19.32 -43.53
CA ASP A 867 -3.44 20.12 -44.70
C ASP A 867 -4.98 20.22 -44.78
N ALA A 868 -5.51 21.37 -45.19
CA ALA A 868 -6.96 21.54 -45.32
C ALA A 868 -7.57 20.52 -46.30
N SER A 869 -6.83 20.14 -47.36
CA SER A 869 -7.29 19.14 -48.32
C SER A 869 -7.39 17.71 -47.76
N ASP A 870 -6.79 17.45 -46.60
CA ASP A 870 -6.92 16.19 -45.88
C ASP A 870 -8.00 16.24 -44.79
N MET A 871 -8.44 17.43 -44.38
CA MET A 871 -9.59 17.61 -43.47
C MET A 871 -10.94 17.55 -44.18
N ASP A 872 -10.99 17.90 -45.48
CA ASP A 872 -12.21 17.91 -46.30
C ASP A 872 -12.59 16.52 -46.88
N LYS A 873 -11.83 15.46 -46.59
CA LYS A 873 -12.04 14.08 -47.06
C LYS A 873 -12.61 13.20 -45.96
#